data_AF-A0A960ENK4-F1
#
_entry.id   AF-A0A960ENK4-F1
#
_cell.length_a   1.000
_cell.length_b   1.000
_cell.length_c   1.000
_cell.angle_alpha   90.00
_cell.angle_beta   90.00
_cell.angle_gamma   90.00
#
_symmetry.space_group_name_H-M   'P 1'
#
loop_
_entity.id
_entity.type
_entity.pdbx_description
1 polymer ?
#
loop_
_entity_poly.entity_id
_entity_poly.type
_entity_poly.pdbx_seq_one_letter_code
_entity_poly.pdbx_strand_id
1 'polypeptide(L)'
;MSPSDAPAPQGTHAHVDTGPGVEDHDGGAHPPTRHHVGALVVVAVFCLFVSVPLAALATGRRAQPVENRVAAAKPAMGLTDWLDTGHGAAWNAYLTDHMPYRDTGIRLDATVDYRLFRDSPNPEVVVGKGDWLFIDESIVGGCGEDPAAVVSGMDLLGRMAAAAGVPIVIIIPPDKAALYPDRLTGHSVERFRCAKGFRDALDDELSTIAAGAATLSVWDDLERWVSGTVPSYLSDDPAWIDAPLVYDGDTHWTTVAALTGTYATAQALSDFTTGSGSGVRSSSGAVQGDVAVAAFRGASLDGEDRKVEDLRTLIGLPRTVTAPRADLEIPGALALRSVDLEEARGRQPGATTGTSPADQAGLADQAGQDGDGQLGALQAAGFDVGADPSKVFPIVDGQIERVAPYGDAAAYLARWYRHGGEGLIEGRTVMLGDSFMEVASVNQARLFSDIVMSQWAKLANPWRLEAVVAQADQLVIEAAERRVYETLDPQSALVRLVVGGLVDRVESIDLLSDPETELDRMTRVDDGVEATADDPQLLTGLLPEPSSGARRFIVMQLESIDAAGAPQEDEAEVFYSVTPGEFDAEQHLLQPVPATASTVIFELTGLEATHLRIDPSGGAGARVASLRLLDLPPTTLQSAGKEGR
;
A
#
# COMPACT_ATOMS: atom_id res chain seq x y z
N MET A 1 48.74 -5.46 -18.17
CA MET A 1 48.90 -6.23 -16.92
C MET A 1 47.90 -7.36 -16.99
N SER A 2 48.38 -8.59 -17.17
CA SER A 2 47.56 -9.79 -17.33
C SER A 2 47.09 -10.31 -15.96
N PRO A 3 45.86 -10.84 -15.83
CA PRO A 3 45.43 -11.49 -14.60
C PRO A 3 45.97 -12.92 -14.55
N SER A 4 46.52 -13.26 -13.38
CA SER A 4 47.14 -14.53 -13.03
C SER A 4 46.12 -15.62 -12.73
N ASP A 5 46.46 -16.83 -13.15
CA ASP A 5 45.77 -18.10 -12.95
C ASP A 5 45.43 -18.43 -11.48
N ALA A 6 44.20 -18.89 -11.25
CA ALA A 6 43.79 -19.57 -10.02
C ALA A 6 43.83 -21.11 -10.24
N PRO A 7 44.31 -21.91 -9.27
CA PRO A 7 44.40 -23.37 -9.44
C PRO A 7 43.07 -24.07 -9.08
N ALA A 8 42.73 -25.08 -9.88
CA ALA A 8 41.60 -25.98 -9.69
C ALA A 8 41.77 -26.92 -8.47
N PRO A 9 40.68 -27.36 -7.82
CA PRO A 9 40.76 -28.30 -6.71
C PRO A 9 41.03 -29.72 -7.20
N GLN A 10 42.06 -30.35 -6.63
CA GLN A 10 42.42 -31.75 -6.86
C GLN A 10 41.42 -32.67 -6.15
N GLY A 11 40.70 -33.49 -6.92
CA GLY A 11 39.87 -34.57 -6.41
C GLY A 11 40.72 -35.72 -5.88
N THR A 12 40.54 -36.06 -4.61
CA THR A 12 41.07 -37.28 -3.99
C THR A 12 40.13 -38.44 -4.26
N HIS A 13 40.46 -39.25 -5.27
CA HIS A 13 39.88 -40.58 -5.45
C HIS A 13 40.43 -41.51 -4.37
N ALA A 14 39.61 -41.83 -3.37
CA ALA A 14 39.86 -42.94 -2.47
C ALA A 14 39.47 -44.25 -3.16
N HIS A 15 40.48 -45.02 -3.56
CA HIS A 15 40.37 -46.37 -4.08
C HIS A 15 39.98 -47.30 -2.92
N VAL A 16 38.75 -47.82 -2.91
CA VAL A 16 38.31 -48.82 -1.94
C VAL A 16 38.74 -50.19 -2.44
N ASP A 17 39.43 -50.89 -1.56
CA ASP A 17 40.09 -52.18 -1.72
C ASP A 17 39.05 -53.32 -1.71
N THR A 18 39.04 -54.14 -2.77
CA THR A 18 38.20 -55.33 -2.88
C THR A 18 38.99 -56.55 -2.38
N GLY A 19 38.84 -56.86 -1.08
CA GLY A 19 39.32 -58.11 -0.50
C GLY A 19 38.31 -59.26 -0.67
N PRO A 20 38.71 -60.48 -1.04
CA PRO A 20 37.81 -61.62 -1.18
C PRO A 20 37.74 -62.46 0.11
N GLY A 21 36.53 -62.91 0.44
CA GLY A 21 36.27 -64.21 1.05
C GLY A 21 36.31 -64.29 2.57
N VAL A 22 35.13 -64.44 3.18
CA VAL A 22 34.83 -65.49 4.17
C VAL A 22 33.33 -65.82 4.02
N GLU A 23 33.03 -67.02 3.53
CA GLU A 23 31.71 -67.64 3.65
C GLU A 23 31.56 -68.16 5.10
N ASP A 24 30.79 -67.46 5.91
CA ASP A 24 30.28 -68.00 7.19
C ASP A 24 28.78 -68.30 7.04
N HIS A 25 28.49 -69.59 6.91
CA HIS A 25 27.19 -70.19 7.11
C HIS A 25 26.89 -70.24 8.61
N ASP A 26 26.11 -69.28 9.12
CA ASP A 26 25.46 -69.42 10.43
C ASP A 26 23.95 -69.15 10.32
N GLY A 27 23.19 -70.23 10.41
CA GLY A 27 21.72 -70.26 10.41
C GLY A 27 21.12 -69.83 11.75
N GLY A 28 21.41 -68.61 12.18
CA GLY A 28 20.77 -67.98 13.33
C GLY A 28 19.46 -67.30 12.92
N ALA A 29 18.33 -67.79 13.45
CA ALA A 29 17.03 -67.15 13.28
C ALA A 29 17.05 -65.71 13.86
N HIS A 30 17.24 -64.72 12.99
CA HIS A 30 17.13 -63.31 13.37
C HIS A 30 15.68 -63.01 13.81
N PRO A 31 15.44 -62.44 15.01
CA PRO A 31 14.10 -62.10 15.44
C PRO A 31 13.52 -61.01 14.51
N PRO A 32 12.39 -61.26 13.82
CA PRO A 32 11.82 -60.32 12.86
C PRO A 32 11.03 -59.24 13.59
N THR A 33 11.66 -58.25 14.24
CA THR A 33 10.88 -57.51 15.28
C THR A 33 11.00 -56.01 15.35
N ARG A 34 11.83 -55.31 14.56
CA ARG A 34 11.81 -53.83 14.56
C ARG A 34 11.26 -53.19 13.28
N HIS A 35 11.63 -53.69 12.11
CA HIS A 35 11.17 -53.12 10.84
C HIS A 35 9.69 -53.43 10.53
N HIS A 36 9.20 -54.61 10.93
CA HIS A 36 7.80 -55.00 10.67
C HIS A 36 6.79 -54.25 11.55
N VAL A 37 7.17 -53.92 12.80
CA VAL A 37 6.32 -53.15 13.71
C VAL A 37 6.16 -51.72 13.19
N GLY A 38 7.25 -51.09 12.75
CA GLY A 38 7.19 -49.75 12.13
C GLY A 38 6.31 -49.73 10.87
N ALA A 39 6.46 -50.70 9.98
CA ALA A 39 5.65 -50.81 8.77
C ALA A 39 4.15 -50.98 9.08
N LEU A 40 3.80 -51.83 10.05
CA LEU A 40 2.40 -52.03 10.44
C LEU A 40 1.78 -50.76 11.03
N VAL A 41 2.52 -50.00 11.82
CA VAL A 41 2.05 -48.71 12.37
C VAL A 41 1.79 -47.71 11.25
N VAL A 42 2.71 -47.58 10.28
CA VAL A 42 2.53 -46.67 9.13
C VAL A 42 1.31 -47.05 8.30
N VAL A 43 1.13 -48.35 8.00
CA VAL A 43 -0.04 -48.84 7.27
C VAL A 43 -1.33 -48.57 8.05
N ALA A 44 -1.36 -48.83 9.36
CA ALA A 44 -2.54 -48.57 10.17
C ALA A 44 -2.91 -47.08 10.21
N VAL A 45 -1.92 -46.19 10.35
CA VAL A 45 -2.12 -44.73 10.30
C VAL A 45 -2.63 -44.30 8.93
N PHE A 46 -2.02 -44.80 7.84
CA PHE A 46 -2.47 -44.51 6.48
C PHE A 46 -3.94 -44.96 6.27
N CYS A 47 -4.27 -46.20 6.66
CA CYS A 47 -5.65 -46.70 6.55
C CYS A 47 -6.63 -45.85 7.37
N LEU A 48 -6.23 -45.37 8.56
CA LEU A 48 -7.06 -44.48 9.37
C LEU A 48 -7.30 -43.13 8.66
N PHE A 49 -6.25 -42.51 8.12
CA PHE A 49 -6.33 -41.23 7.40
C PHE A 49 -7.23 -41.31 6.16
N VAL A 50 -7.28 -42.45 5.47
CA VAL A 50 -8.18 -42.66 4.33
C VAL A 50 -9.61 -42.99 4.80
N SER A 51 -9.75 -43.84 5.82
CA SER A 51 -11.07 -44.35 6.23
C SER A 51 -11.93 -43.32 6.95
N VAL A 52 -11.34 -42.42 7.73
CA VAL A 52 -12.07 -41.44 8.54
C VAL A 52 -12.82 -40.41 7.67
N PRO A 53 -12.20 -39.72 6.69
CA PRO A 53 -12.91 -38.80 5.80
C PRO A 53 -13.98 -39.51 4.96
N LEU A 54 -13.71 -40.74 4.50
CA LEU A 54 -14.67 -41.53 3.73
C LEU A 54 -15.91 -41.91 4.57
N ALA A 55 -15.71 -42.34 5.82
CA ALA A 55 -16.82 -42.62 6.74
C ALA A 55 -17.62 -41.36 7.07
N ALA A 56 -16.96 -40.22 7.25
CA ALA A 56 -17.62 -38.94 7.45
C ALA A 56 -18.44 -38.51 6.23
N LEU A 57 -17.91 -38.72 5.01
CA LEU A 57 -18.62 -38.43 3.78
C LEU A 57 -19.84 -39.36 3.61
N ALA A 58 -19.68 -40.66 3.93
CA ALA A 58 -20.76 -41.65 3.89
C ALA A 58 -21.87 -41.37 4.91
N THR A 59 -21.54 -40.75 6.05
CA THR A 59 -22.52 -40.33 7.07
C THR A 59 -23.13 -38.95 6.80
N GLY A 60 -22.83 -38.34 5.65
CA GLY A 60 -23.44 -37.08 5.19
C GLY A 60 -22.73 -35.82 5.69
N ARG A 61 -21.58 -35.94 6.38
CA ARG A 61 -20.76 -34.77 6.73
C ARG A 61 -20.21 -34.14 5.45
N ARG A 62 -20.23 -32.81 5.38
CA ARG A 62 -19.72 -32.03 4.25
C ARG A 62 -18.53 -31.19 4.68
N ALA A 63 -17.64 -30.89 3.74
CA ALA A 63 -16.58 -29.92 3.95
C ALA A 63 -17.18 -28.55 4.27
N GLN A 64 -16.49 -27.80 5.13
CA GLN A 64 -16.74 -26.38 5.25
C GLN A 64 -15.87 -25.62 4.24
N PRO A 65 -16.33 -24.47 3.73
CA PRO A 65 -15.48 -23.62 2.91
C PRO A 65 -14.27 -23.18 3.75
N VAL A 66 -13.06 -23.51 3.29
CA VAL A 66 -11.80 -23.17 3.97
C VAL A 66 -11.11 -21.99 3.28
N GLU A 67 -11.22 -21.94 1.96
CA GLU A 67 -10.59 -20.93 1.11
C GLU A 67 -11.65 -19.92 0.65
N ASN A 68 -11.24 -18.67 0.45
CA ASN A 68 -12.08 -17.63 -0.12
C ASN A 68 -12.22 -17.80 -1.65
N ARG A 69 -12.68 -18.99 -2.09
CA ARG A 69 -12.99 -19.29 -3.49
C ARG A 69 -14.24 -20.16 -3.59
N VAL A 70 -14.85 -20.12 -4.77
CA VAL A 70 -16.00 -20.99 -5.08
C VAL A 70 -15.52 -22.43 -5.15
N ALA A 71 -16.19 -23.33 -4.42
CA ALA A 71 -15.90 -24.75 -4.47
C ALA A 71 -16.21 -25.33 -5.85
N ALA A 72 -15.36 -26.23 -6.33
CA ALA A 72 -15.50 -26.87 -7.63
C ALA A 72 -16.86 -27.58 -7.76
N ALA A 73 -17.56 -27.37 -8.87
CA ALA A 73 -18.84 -28.02 -9.12
C ALA A 73 -18.65 -29.54 -9.33
N LYS A 74 -19.67 -30.32 -8.99
CA LYS A 74 -19.68 -31.76 -9.25
C LYS A 74 -19.64 -32.02 -10.76
N PRO A 75 -18.65 -32.77 -11.29
CA PRO A 75 -18.60 -33.10 -12.72
C PRO A 75 -19.79 -33.98 -13.14
N ALA A 76 -20.26 -33.80 -14.39
CA ALA A 76 -21.31 -34.64 -14.97
C ALA A 76 -20.78 -36.06 -15.24
N MET A 77 -21.58 -37.10 -15.00
CA MET A 77 -21.14 -38.48 -15.27
C MET A 77 -21.56 -38.91 -16.69
N GLY A 78 -20.64 -38.86 -17.65
CA GLY A 78 -20.78 -39.46 -18.98
C GLY A 78 -19.90 -40.69 -19.18
N LEU A 79 -20.36 -41.65 -19.99
CA LEU A 79 -19.63 -42.89 -20.30
C LEU A 79 -18.34 -42.65 -21.10
N THR A 80 -18.27 -41.55 -21.86
CA THR A 80 -17.12 -41.15 -22.67
C THR A 80 -16.09 -40.33 -21.90
N ASP A 81 -16.47 -39.79 -20.75
CA ASP A 81 -15.70 -38.76 -20.05
C ASP A 81 -14.56 -39.38 -19.22
N TRP A 82 -14.59 -40.68 -18.96
CA TRP A 82 -13.54 -41.40 -18.22
C TRP A 82 -12.19 -41.48 -18.93
N LEU A 83 -12.16 -41.23 -20.25
CA LEU A 83 -10.92 -41.18 -21.04
C LEU A 83 -10.40 -39.75 -21.23
N ASP A 84 -11.15 -38.74 -20.78
CA ASP A 84 -10.74 -37.34 -20.83
C ASP A 84 -9.95 -36.96 -19.57
N THR A 85 -8.72 -36.48 -19.76
CA THR A 85 -7.86 -36.02 -18.66
C THR A 85 -8.45 -34.80 -17.94
N GLY A 86 -9.23 -33.97 -18.64
CA GLY A 86 -9.96 -32.85 -18.06
C GLY A 86 -11.04 -33.31 -17.08
N HIS A 87 -11.69 -34.44 -17.37
CA HIS A 87 -12.69 -35.03 -16.48
C HIS A 87 -12.08 -35.52 -15.16
N GLY A 88 -10.90 -36.15 -15.23
CA GLY A 88 -10.14 -36.57 -14.06
C GLY A 88 -9.73 -35.39 -13.18
N ALA A 89 -9.24 -34.30 -13.78
CA ALA A 89 -8.88 -33.08 -13.06
C ALA A 89 -10.10 -32.44 -12.37
N ALA A 90 -11.25 -32.40 -13.03
CA ALA A 90 -12.48 -31.86 -12.45
C ALA A 90 -12.98 -32.68 -11.25
N TRP A 91 -12.89 -34.01 -11.31
CA TRP A 91 -13.21 -34.87 -10.17
C TRP A 91 -12.23 -34.70 -9.01
N ASN A 92 -10.93 -34.58 -9.31
CA ASN A 92 -9.92 -34.32 -8.29
C ASN A 92 -10.20 -32.98 -7.57
N ALA A 93 -10.50 -31.91 -8.31
CA ALA A 93 -10.87 -30.62 -7.74
C ALA A 93 -12.14 -30.72 -6.89
N TYR A 94 -13.20 -31.37 -7.38
CA TYR A 94 -14.43 -31.58 -6.63
C TYR A 94 -14.21 -32.37 -5.34
N LEU A 95 -13.49 -33.50 -5.40
CA LEU A 95 -13.21 -34.34 -4.24
C LEU A 95 -12.35 -33.61 -3.21
N THR A 96 -11.32 -32.89 -3.65
CA THR A 96 -10.50 -32.04 -2.78
C THR A 96 -11.38 -31.01 -2.07
N ASP A 97 -12.22 -30.27 -2.79
CA ASP A 97 -13.04 -29.21 -2.20
C ASP A 97 -14.14 -29.72 -1.24
N HIS A 98 -14.60 -30.95 -1.44
CA HIS A 98 -15.72 -31.53 -0.70
C HIS A 98 -15.31 -32.59 0.34
N MET A 99 -14.02 -32.85 0.52
CA MET A 99 -13.53 -33.84 1.49
C MET A 99 -13.76 -33.36 2.93
N PRO A 100 -14.53 -34.12 3.76
CA PRO A 100 -14.71 -33.78 5.16
C PRO A 100 -13.38 -33.74 5.90
N TYR A 101 -13.25 -32.80 6.85
CA TYR A 101 -12.04 -32.57 7.64
C TYR A 101 -10.81 -32.07 6.86
N ARG A 102 -10.97 -31.66 5.60
CA ARG A 102 -9.88 -30.98 4.86
C ARG A 102 -9.30 -29.80 5.64
N ASP A 103 -10.16 -28.98 6.23
CA ASP A 103 -9.80 -27.87 7.10
C ASP A 103 -8.94 -28.32 8.29
N THR A 104 -9.23 -29.49 8.86
CA THR A 104 -8.48 -30.06 9.98
C THR A 104 -7.15 -30.64 9.51
N GLY A 105 -7.13 -31.29 8.34
CA GLY A 105 -5.91 -31.81 7.71
C GLY A 105 -4.93 -30.69 7.37
N ILE A 106 -5.38 -29.63 6.70
CA ILE A 106 -4.57 -28.44 6.38
C ILE A 106 -4.00 -27.82 7.66
N ARG A 107 -4.83 -27.62 8.69
CA ARG A 107 -4.37 -27.05 9.96
C ARG A 107 -3.37 -27.95 10.69
N LEU A 108 -3.55 -29.26 10.63
CA LEU A 108 -2.62 -30.21 11.22
C LEU A 108 -1.27 -30.19 10.50
N ASP A 109 -1.28 -30.23 9.17
CA ASP A 109 -0.10 -30.15 8.30
C ASP A 109 0.70 -28.87 8.59
N ALA A 110 0.03 -27.72 8.47
CA ALA A 110 0.54 -26.42 8.89
C ALA A 110 1.11 -26.39 10.32
N THR A 111 0.39 -27.00 11.28
CA THR A 111 0.85 -27.04 12.68
C THR A 111 2.11 -27.89 12.83
N VAL A 112 2.23 -29.00 12.08
CA VAL A 112 3.43 -29.84 12.06
C VAL A 112 4.58 -29.07 11.44
N ASP A 113 4.41 -28.49 10.26
CA ASP A 113 5.44 -27.68 9.58
C ASP A 113 5.93 -26.54 10.49
N TYR A 114 5.00 -25.76 11.03
CA TYR A 114 5.34 -24.64 11.88
C TYR A 114 5.96 -25.05 13.22
N ARG A 115 5.35 -25.99 13.98
CA ARG A 115 5.80 -26.29 15.34
C ARG A 115 6.97 -27.26 15.38
N LEU A 116 7.01 -28.24 14.48
CA LEU A 116 8.04 -29.28 14.46
C LEU A 116 9.22 -28.88 13.59
N PHE A 117 8.95 -28.39 12.37
CA PHE A 117 10.00 -28.09 11.39
C PHE A 117 10.43 -26.62 11.38
N ARG A 118 9.68 -25.73 12.04
CA ARG A 118 9.89 -24.27 12.00
C ARG A 118 9.87 -23.75 10.56
N ASP A 119 8.99 -24.33 9.77
CA ASP A 119 8.78 -24.00 8.36
C ASP A 119 7.40 -23.39 8.14
N SER A 120 7.25 -22.67 7.03
CA SER A 120 5.98 -22.06 6.63
C SER A 120 5.42 -22.78 5.40
N PRO A 121 4.14 -23.24 5.43
CA PRO A 121 3.48 -23.75 4.24
C PRO A 121 3.17 -22.65 3.21
N ASN A 122 3.30 -21.36 3.57
CA ASN A 122 3.23 -20.24 2.64
C ASN A 122 4.66 -19.68 2.41
N PRO A 123 5.19 -19.72 1.18
CA PRO A 123 6.55 -19.23 0.89
C PRO A 123 6.72 -17.71 1.13
N GLU A 124 5.63 -16.94 1.15
CA GLU A 124 5.66 -15.50 1.45
C GLU A 124 5.81 -15.23 2.96
N VAL A 125 5.63 -16.24 3.83
CA VAL A 125 5.74 -16.09 5.28
C VAL A 125 7.03 -16.73 5.77
N VAL A 126 7.87 -15.95 6.44
CA VAL A 126 9.16 -16.37 6.99
C VAL A 126 9.06 -16.56 8.49
N VAL A 127 9.37 -17.77 8.96
CA VAL A 127 9.36 -18.11 10.39
C VAL A 127 10.61 -17.58 11.08
N GLY A 128 10.42 -16.68 12.04
CA GLY A 128 11.47 -16.12 12.90
C GLY A 128 11.78 -16.97 14.13
N LYS A 129 12.51 -16.38 15.08
CA LYS A 129 12.76 -16.95 16.40
C LYS A 129 11.50 -16.86 17.27
N GLY A 130 11.22 -17.91 18.02
CA GLY A 130 10.04 -17.97 18.88
C GLY A 130 8.77 -18.13 18.06
N ASP A 131 7.79 -17.25 18.27
CA ASP A 131 6.53 -17.24 17.50
C ASP A 131 6.40 -16.06 16.54
N TRP A 132 7.54 -15.45 16.19
CA TRP A 132 7.58 -14.33 15.26
C TRP A 132 7.44 -14.81 13.82
N LEU A 133 6.51 -14.19 13.09
CA LEU A 133 6.33 -14.38 11.65
C LEU A 133 6.66 -13.09 10.92
N PHE A 134 7.38 -13.19 9.81
CA PHE A 134 7.68 -12.09 8.91
C PHE A 134 7.07 -12.39 7.55
N ILE A 135 6.93 -11.38 6.71
CA ILE A 135 6.71 -11.59 5.28
C ILE A 135 8.03 -11.47 4.55
N ASP A 136 8.16 -12.21 3.45
CA ASP A 136 9.39 -12.25 2.67
C ASP A 136 9.78 -10.86 2.17
N GLU A 137 8.80 -10.06 1.74
CA GLU A 137 8.99 -8.69 1.26
C GLU A 137 9.58 -7.77 2.33
N SER A 138 9.30 -8.00 3.63
CA SER A 138 9.93 -7.23 4.72
C SER A 138 11.41 -7.59 4.93
N ILE A 139 11.87 -8.70 4.36
CA ILE A 139 13.25 -9.20 4.48
C ILE A 139 14.06 -8.83 3.24
N VAL A 140 13.46 -8.81 2.06
CA VAL A 140 14.16 -8.54 0.80
C VAL A 140 13.70 -7.27 0.07
N GLY A 141 12.75 -6.52 0.63
CA GLY A 141 12.24 -5.29 0.03
C GLY A 141 13.34 -4.27 -0.25
N GLY A 142 13.31 -3.66 -1.44
CA GLY A 142 14.30 -2.68 -1.90
C GLY A 142 15.61 -3.29 -2.39
N CYS A 143 15.75 -4.62 -2.38
CA CYS A 143 16.96 -5.27 -2.86
C CYS A 143 17.19 -5.08 -4.36
N GLY A 144 18.26 -4.36 -4.70
CA GLY A 144 18.61 -4.05 -6.10
C GLY A 144 17.91 -2.81 -6.65
N GLU A 145 17.10 -2.16 -5.83
CA GLU A 145 16.42 -0.91 -6.17
C GLU A 145 17.32 0.29 -5.93
N ASP A 146 17.02 1.40 -6.61
CA ASP A 146 17.76 2.65 -6.50
C ASP A 146 17.06 3.63 -5.52
N PRO A 147 17.63 3.91 -4.35
CA PRO A 147 17.08 4.90 -3.42
C PRO A 147 16.94 6.30 -4.05
N ALA A 148 17.80 6.67 -5.00
CA ALA A 148 17.73 7.95 -5.66
C ALA A 148 16.47 8.10 -6.52
N ALA A 149 15.96 7.00 -7.10
CA ALA A 149 14.69 7.00 -7.82
C ALA A 149 13.52 7.32 -6.89
N VAL A 150 13.47 6.70 -5.71
CA VAL A 150 12.48 6.98 -4.66
C VAL A 150 12.51 8.44 -4.26
N VAL A 151 13.71 8.96 -3.96
CA VAL A 151 13.93 10.36 -3.61
C VAL A 151 13.52 11.31 -4.74
N SER A 152 13.78 10.95 -6.00
CA SER A 152 13.36 11.75 -7.16
C SER A 152 11.83 11.87 -7.27
N GLY A 153 11.10 10.77 -7.05
CA GLY A 153 9.63 10.82 -7.08
C GLY A 153 9.06 11.58 -5.88
N MET A 154 9.70 11.50 -4.71
CA MET A 154 9.36 12.34 -3.55
C MET A 154 9.62 13.83 -3.80
N ASP A 155 10.74 14.19 -4.44
CA ASP A 155 11.04 15.57 -4.84
C ASP A 155 10.03 16.09 -5.86
N LEU A 156 9.64 15.27 -6.84
CA LEU A 156 8.58 15.59 -7.80
C LEU A 156 7.25 15.88 -7.08
N LEU A 157 6.82 14.98 -6.18
CA LEU A 157 5.61 15.18 -5.38
C LEU A 157 5.68 16.45 -4.54
N GLY A 158 6.80 16.71 -3.87
CA GLY A 158 7.02 17.90 -3.07
C GLY A 158 6.93 19.20 -3.88
N ARG A 159 7.57 19.23 -5.05
CA ARG A 159 7.51 20.37 -5.97
C ARG A 159 6.11 20.60 -6.53
N MET A 160 5.42 19.53 -6.90
CA MET A 160 4.06 19.61 -7.43
C MET A 160 3.09 20.14 -6.38
N ALA A 161 3.16 19.62 -5.16
CA ALA A 161 2.35 20.06 -4.04
C ALA A 161 2.65 21.52 -3.68
N ALA A 162 3.93 21.91 -3.63
CA ALA A 162 4.34 23.31 -3.40
C ALA A 162 3.80 24.25 -4.49
N ALA A 163 3.90 23.87 -5.77
CA ALA A 163 3.37 24.66 -6.88
C ALA A 163 1.83 24.77 -6.85
N ALA A 164 1.14 23.73 -6.38
CA ALA A 164 -0.32 23.70 -6.20
C ALA A 164 -0.80 24.40 -4.91
N GLY A 165 0.13 24.86 -4.06
CA GLY A 165 -0.17 25.44 -2.74
C GLY A 165 -0.79 24.44 -1.76
N VAL A 166 -0.43 23.14 -1.88
CA VAL A 166 -0.92 22.04 -1.05
C VAL A 166 0.23 21.54 -0.17
N PRO A 167 0.15 21.63 1.18
CA PRO A 167 1.11 20.95 2.04
C PRO A 167 1.06 19.45 1.82
N ILE A 168 2.24 18.82 1.72
CA ILE A 168 2.36 17.37 1.58
C ILE A 168 3.29 16.79 2.65
N VAL A 169 2.82 15.73 3.29
CA VAL A 169 3.59 14.93 4.25
C VAL A 169 3.74 13.53 3.70
N ILE A 170 4.95 13.00 3.67
CA ILE A 170 5.22 11.61 3.27
C ILE A 170 5.79 10.87 4.47
N ILE A 171 5.15 9.78 4.87
CA ILE A 171 5.51 8.99 6.04
C ILE A 171 5.95 7.61 5.57
N ILE A 172 7.06 7.15 6.12
CA ILE A 172 7.61 5.83 5.82
C ILE A 172 7.64 5.02 7.12
N PRO A 173 6.59 4.22 7.41
CA PRO A 173 6.61 3.27 8.52
C PRO A 173 7.73 2.24 8.32
N PRO A 174 8.53 1.92 9.35
CA PRO A 174 9.56 0.89 9.24
C PRO A 174 8.94 -0.50 9.09
N ASP A 175 9.66 -1.38 8.42
CA ASP A 175 9.32 -2.78 8.45
C ASP A 175 9.58 -3.45 9.79
N LYS A 176 8.79 -4.47 10.06
CA LYS A 176 8.93 -5.33 11.24
C LYS A 176 10.33 -5.94 11.37
N ALA A 177 10.94 -6.35 10.26
CA ALA A 177 12.29 -6.91 10.24
C ALA A 177 13.35 -5.89 10.66
N ALA A 178 13.11 -4.61 10.37
CA ALA A 178 14.03 -3.53 10.74
C ALA A 178 13.90 -3.13 12.22
N LEU A 179 12.69 -3.14 12.78
CA LEU A 179 12.49 -2.89 14.22
C LEU A 179 12.95 -4.06 15.10
N TYR A 180 12.80 -5.31 14.63
CA TYR A 180 13.09 -6.51 15.42
C TYR A 180 14.04 -7.50 14.69
N PRO A 181 15.24 -7.07 14.28
CA PRO A 181 16.18 -7.91 13.53
C PRO A 181 16.72 -9.05 14.39
N ASP A 182 16.72 -8.91 15.71
CA ASP A 182 17.11 -9.96 16.66
C ASP A 182 16.15 -11.15 16.64
N ARG A 183 14.91 -10.97 16.17
CA ARG A 183 13.90 -12.01 16.03
C ARG A 183 14.01 -12.78 14.70
N LEU A 184 14.86 -12.36 13.77
CA LEU A 184 15.14 -13.12 12.55
C LEU A 184 16.02 -14.36 12.84
N THR A 185 15.84 -15.42 12.03
CA THR A 185 16.76 -16.58 12.03
C THR A 185 18.08 -16.22 11.34
N GLY A 186 19.15 -17.00 11.54
CA GLY A 186 20.46 -16.70 10.94
C GLY A 186 20.43 -16.59 9.41
N HIS A 187 19.65 -17.44 8.74
CA HIS A 187 19.45 -17.35 7.29
C HIS A 187 18.67 -16.08 6.89
N SER A 188 17.63 -15.73 7.64
CA SER A 188 16.83 -14.53 7.37
C SER A 188 17.62 -13.24 7.63
N VAL A 189 18.51 -13.21 8.63
CA VAL A 189 19.43 -12.10 8.86
C VAL A 189 20.36 -11.88 7.66
N GLU A 190 20.86 -12.95 7.04
CA GLU A 190 21.70 -12.85 5.84
C GLU A 190 20.93 -12.17 4.69
N ARG A 191 19.70 -12.63 4.43
CA ARG A 191 18.83 -12.07 3.39
C ARG A 191 18.49 -10.60 3.69
N PHE A 192 18.18 -10.28 4.95
CA PHE A 192 17.81 -8.94 5.41
C PHE A 192 18.92 -7.89 5.24
N ARG A 193 20.20 -8.28 5.15
CA ARG A 193 21.29 -7.31 5.01
C ARG A 193 21.13 -6.40 3.80
N CYS A 194 20.57 -6.93 2.72
CA CYS A 194 20.36 -6.18 1.50
C CYS A 194 19.23 -5.14 1.67
N ALA A 195 18.07 -5.53 2.21
CA ALA A 195 16.98 -4.59 2.51
C ALA A 195 17.41 -3.51 3.51
N LYS A 196 18.16 -3.89 4.55
CA LYS A 196 18.78 -2.93 5.47
C LYS A 196 19.73 -1.96 4.74
N GLY A 197 20.54 -2.47 3.82
CA GLY A 197 21.45 -1.63 3.02
C GLY A 197 20.70 -0.62 2.14
N PHE A 198 19.58 -1.03 1.53
CA PHE A 198 18.68 -0.13 0.81
C PHE A 198 18.11 0.95 1.73
N ARG A 199 17.60 0.57 2.92
CA ARG A 199 17.08 1.51 3.91
C ARG A 199 18.14 2.52 4.36
N ASP A 200 19.34 2.05 4.72
CA ASP A 200 20.44 2.91 5.15
C ASP A 200 20.79 3.93 4.04
N ALA A 201 20.85 3.49 2.78
CA ALA A 201 21.10 4.37 1.63
C ALA A 201 19.93 5.33 1.35
N LEU A 202 18.69 4.88 1.52
CA LEU A 202 17.51 5.74 1.42
C LEU A 202 17.51 6.82 2.50
N ASP A 203 17.86 6.50 3.75
CA ASP A 203 17.97 7.50 4.82
C ASP A 203 19.00 8.59 4.50
N ASP A 204 20.16 8.17 3.97
CA ASP A 204 21.19 9.08 3.50
C ASP A 204 20.67 10.01 2.38
N GLU A 205 19.99 9.46 1.37
CA GLU A 205 19.41 10.22 0.25
C GLU A 205 18.27 11.14 0.70
N LEU A 206 17.40 10.69 1.62
CA LEU A 206 16.31 11.51 2.18
C LEU A 206 16.85 12.78 2.84
N SER A 207 18.05 12.72 3.42
CA SER A 207 18.69 13.89 4.02
C SER A 207 19.13 14.95 3.00
N THR A 208 19.12 14.62 1.71
CA THR A 208 19.44 15.54 0.60
C THR A 208 18.21 16.26 0.04
N ILE A 209 17.00 15.76 0.31
CA ILE A 209 15.75 16.35 -0.17
C ILE A 209 15.54 17.70 0.53
N ALA A 210 15.36 18.73 -0.28
CA ALA A 210 14.96 20.04 0.20
C ALA A 210 13.52 20.02 0.75
N ALA A 211 13.28 20.80 1.80
CA ALA A 211 12.10 20.75 2.68
C ALA A 211 10.72 21.07 2.05
N GLY A 212 10.55 20.97 0.72
CA GLY A 212 9.27 21.21 0.05
C GLY A 212 8.19 20.16 0.40
N ALA A 213 8.60 18.92 0.64
CA ALA A 213 7.78 17.89 1.29
C ALA A 213 8.32 17.63 2.70
N ALA A 214 7.43 17.46 3.67
CA ALA A 214 7.83 16.96 4.98
C ALA A 214 7.94 15.43 4.89
N THR A 215 9.15 14.94 4.63
CA THR A 215 9.43 13.51 4.67
C THR A 215 9.75 13.06 6.08
N LEU A 216 9.05 12.03 6.55
CA LEU A 216 9.09 11.51 7.91
C LEU A 216 9.37 10.00 7.88
N SER A 217 10.65 9.62 7.90
CA SER A 217 11.05 8.27 8.30
C SER A 217 10.90 8.19 9.82
N VAL A 218 9.80 7.61 10.33
CA VAL A 218 9.58 7.43 11.78
C VAL A 218 10.46 6.33 12.41
N TRP A 219 11.56 6.04 11.72
CA TRP A 219 12.56 5.01 11.98
C TRP A 219 13.27 5.23 13.32
N ASP A 220 13.96 6.36 13.47
CA ASP A 220 14.75 6.66 14.68
C ASP A 220 13.89 6.70 15.94
N ASP A 221 12.67 7.24 15.85
CA ASP A 221 11.74 7.31 16.98
C ASP A 221 11.33 5.91 17.45
N LEU A 222 10.95 5.03 16.51
CA LEU A 222 10.51 3.68 16.83
C LEU A 222 11.69 2.79 17.25
N GLU A 223 12.87 2.94 16.66
CA GLU A 223 14.07 2.20 17.08
C GLU A 223 14.53 2.60 18.48
N ARG A 224 14.52 3.90 18.79
CA ARG A 224 14.76 4.38 20.15
C ARG A 224 13.74 3.80 21.13
N TRP A 225 12.48 3.67 20.72
CA TRP A 225 11.45 3.05 21.55
C TRP A 225 11.72 1.55 21.75
N VAL A 226 12.07 0.79 20.71
CA VAL A 226 12.52 -0.61 20.87
C VAL A 226 13.70 -0.73 21.85
N SER A 227 14.58 0.28 21.90
CA SER A 227 15.71 0.35 22.84
C SER A 227 15.33 0.72 24.29
N GLY A 228 14.04 1.00 24.54
CA GLY A 228 13.49 1.34 25.85
C GLY A 228 13.29 2.84 26.09
N THR A 229 13.39 3.67 25.05
CA THR A 229 13.18 5.13 25.14
C THR A 229 11.82 5.51 24.55
N VAL A 230 10.80 5.62 25.40
CA VAL A 230 9.46 6.08 24.99
C VAL A 230 9.51 7.52 24.49
N PRO A 231 8.84 7.86 23.38
CA PRO A 231 8.78 9.23 22.90
C PRO A 231 8.20 10.23 23.91
N SER A 232 8.77 11.42 23.99
CA SER A 232 8.44 12.45 25.00
C SER A 232 7.06 13.10 24.83
N TYR A 233 6.38 12.85 23.72
CA TYR A 233 5.01 13.30 23.49
C TYR A 233 3.95 12.38 24.12
N LEU A 234 4.34 11.17 24.55
CA LEU A 234 3.48 10.25 25.30
C LEU A 234 3.62 10.49 26.81
N SER A 235 2.71 9.91 27.58
CA SER A 235 2.78 9.94 29.05
C SER A 235 3.98 9.15 29.59
N ASP A 236 4.50 9.51 30.76
CA ASP A 236 5.56 8.79 31.48
C ASP A 236 5.09 7.42 32.06
N ASP A 237 3.95 6.88 31.64
CA ASP A 237 3.45 5.57 32.11
C ASP A 237 4.42 4.46 31.65
N PRO A 238 4.99 3.66 32.57
CA PRO A 238 5.87 2.55 32.22
C PRO A 238 5.24 1.52 31.30
N ALA A 239 3.90 1.42 31.22
CA ALA A 239 3.21 0.51 30.32
C ALA A 239 3.57 0.74 28.84
N TRP A 240 3.93 1.97 28.44
CA TRP A 240 4.39 2.27 27.08
C TRP A 240 5.75 1.65 26.75
N ILE A 241 6.62 1.42 27.74
CA ILE A 241 7.95 0.81 27.53
C ILE A 241 7.79 -0.64 27.06
N ASP A 242 6.84 -1.36 27.66
CA ASP A 242 6.63 -2.78 27.40
C ASP A 242 5.62 -3.04 26.26
N ALA A 243 5.00 -1.99 25.71
CA ALA A 243 4.00 -2.12 24.68
C ALA A 243 4.63 -2.60 23.35
N PRO A 244 4.08 -3.65 22.71
CA PRO A 244 4.61 -4.13 21.43
C PRO A 244 4.37 -3.09 20.34
N LEU A 245 5.40 -2.77 19.55
CA LEU A 245 5.30 -1.82 18.43
C LEU A 245 4.84 -2.48 17.13
N VAL A 246 4.97 -3.79 17.04
CA VAL A 246 4.47 -4.63 15.94
C VAL A 246 3.86 -5.89 16.54
N TYR A 247 2.91 -6.48 15.83
CA TYR A 247 2.39 -7.77 16.24
C TYR A 247 3.35 -8.89 15.88
N ASP A 248 3.39 -9.94 16.70
CA ASP A 248 4.25 -11.11 16.49
C ASP A 248 3.91 -11.92 15.22
N GLY A 249 2.64 -12.01 14.87
CA GLY A 249 2.10 -12.78 13.75
C GLY A 249 1.32 -11.93 12.74
N ASP A 250 1.55 -10.62 12.69
CA ASP A 250 1.02 -9.70 11.68
C ASP A 250 2.20 -8.99 10.99
N THR A 251 1.95 -8.44 9.80
CA THR A 251 2.88 -7.61 9.02
C THR A 251 2.92 -6.16 9.49
N HIS A 252 1.87 -5.71 10.18
CA HIS A 252 1.68 -4.32 10.58
C HIS A 252 2.30 -3.97 11.93
N TRP A 253 2.53 -2.67 12.08
CA TRP A 253 2.68 -2.05 13.39
C TRP A 253 1.40 -2.16 14.24
N THR A 254 1.52 -1.96 15.55
CA THR A 254 0.36 -1.85 16.46
C THR A 254 -0.16 -0.41 16.49
N THR A 255 -1.35 -0.18 17.06
CA THR A 255 -1.85 1.19 17.31
C THR A 255 -0.87 2.03 18.14
N VAL A 256 -0.09 1.40 19.02
CA VAL A 256 0.97 2.03 19.82
C VAL A 256 2.04 2.68 18.94
N ALA A 257 2.58 1.94 17.97
CA ALA A 257 3.59 2.48 17.05
C ALA A 257 2.98 3.40 15.99
N ALA A 258 1.74 3.12 15.56
CA ALA A 258 1.01 3.99 14.64
C ALA A 258 0.76 5.39 15.21
N LEU A 259 0.71 5.55 16.53
CA LEU A 259 0.68 6.88 17.17
C LEU A 259 1.93 7.70 16.83
N THR A 260 3.11 7.10 16.66
CA THR A 260 4.31 7.81 16.25
C THR A 260 4.15 8.42 14.87
N GLY A 261 3.65 7.64 13.90
CA GLY A 261 3.32 8.14 12.56
C GLY A 261 2.27 9.25 12.61
N THR A 262 1.22 9.03 13.39
CA THR A 262 0.13 10.00 13.58
C THR A 262 0.64 11.32 14.18
N TYR A 263 1.49 11.26 15.20
CA TYR A 263 2.13 12.42 15.83
C TYR A 263 3.00 13.19 14.85
N ALA A 264 3.89 12.47 14.16
CA ALA A 264 4.81 13.07 13.20
C ALA A 264 4.05 13.77 12.06
N THR A 265 2.94 13.18 11.60
CA THR A 265 2.03 13.81 10.62
C THR A 265 1.46 15.13 11.13
N ALA A 266 0.88 15.10 12.34
CA ALA A 266 0.23 16.26 12.93
C ALA A 266 1.22 17.39 13.17
N GLN A 267 2.43 17.07 13.64
CA GLN A 267 3.50 18.03 13.84
C GLN A 267 3.94 18.66 12.51
N ALA A 268 4.18 17.85 11.47
CA ALA A 268 4.61 18.37 10.17
C ALA A 268 3.57 19.30 9.54
N LEU A 269 2.29 18.94 9.60
CA LEU A 269 1.21 19.82 9.13
C LEU A 269 1.10 21.10 9.97
N SER A 270 1.29 21.01 11.29
CA SER A 270 1.36 22.19 12.18
C SER A 270 2.47 23.16 11.74
N ASP A 271 3.66 22.63 11.43
CA ASP A 271 4.82 23.43 11.05
C ASP A 271 4.60 24.17 9.72
N PHE A 272 3.89 23.56 8.76
CA PHE A 272 3.46 24.24 7.53
C PHE A 272 2.55 25.43 7.83
N THR A 273 1.59 25.28 8.75
CA THR A 273 0.61 26.35 9.06
C THR A 273 1.21 27.52 9.85
N THR A 274 2.15 27.24 10.76
CA THR A 274 2.76 28.27 11.61
C THR A 274 3.86 29.06 10.90
N GLY A 275 4.27 28.62 9.70
CA GLY A 275 5.25 29.31 8.86
C GLY A 275 6.67 29.26 9.40
N SER A 276 6.96 28.33 10.32
CA SER A 276 8.32 27.96 10.71
C SER A 276 9.07 27.30 9.54
N GLY A 277 8.35 26.68 8.60
CA GLY A 277 8.81 26.39 7.24
C GLY A 277 8.12 27.34 6.23
N SER A 278 8.89 28.22 5.57
CA SER A 278 8.34 29.29 4.72
C SER A 278 7.45 28.81 3.56
N GLY A 279 6.28 29.44 3.36
CA GLY A 279 5.64 29.46 2.03
C GLY A 279 4.21 29.95 1.96
N VAL A 280 3.30 29.46 2.80
CA VAL A 280 1.86 29.73 2.65
C VAL A 280 1.26 30.13 4.00
N ARG A 281 1.07 31.43 4.21
CA ARG A 281 0.30 31.93 5.37
C ARG A 281 -1.19 31.80 5.05
N SER A 282 -1.88 30.87 5.71
CA SER A 282 -3.33 30.94 5.79
C SER A 282 -3.73 32.22 6.54
N SER A 283 -4.68 32.97 5.98
CA SER A 283 -5.18 34.22 6.55
C SER A 283 -6.10 34.03 7.77
N SER A 284 -6.35 32.80 8.24
CA SER A 284 -7.31 32.51 9.32
C SER A 284 -6.73 32.34 10.74
N GLY A 285 -5.41 32.49 10.95
CA GLY A 285 -4.83 32.63 12.30
C GLY A 285 -4.45 31.30 12.98
N ALA A 286 -3.15 31.15 13.24
CA ALA A 286 -2.53 30.01 13.90
C ALA A 286 -2.80 29.97 15.42
N VAL A 287 -3.29 28.82 15.93
CA VAL A 287 -2.91 28.06 17.16
C VAL A 287 -3.69 26.70 17.14
N GLN A 288 -3.57 25.89 16.08
CA GLN A 288 -4.39 24.67 15.95
C GLN A 288 -3.58 23.37 16.04
N GLY A 289 -2.43 23.27 15.36
CA GLY A 289 -1.61 22.06 15.41
C GLY A 289 -0.99 21.78 16.78
N ASP A 290 -0.69 22.80 17.60
CA ASP A 290 -0.17 22.61 18.97
C ASP A 290 -1.15 21.85 19.87
N VAL A 291 -2.45 22.00 19.64
CA VAL A 291 -3.49 21.30 20.43
C VAL A 291 -3.64 19.86 19.95
N ALA A 292 -3.58 19.62 18.64
CA ALA A 292 -3.53 18.27 18.06
C ALA A 292 -2.33 17.48 18.61
N VAL A 293 -1.15 18.12 18.68
CA VAL A 293 0.09 17.59 19.26
C VAL A 293 -0.06 17.39 20.78
N ALA A 294 -0.75 18.29 21.49
CA ALA A 294 -0.98 18.16 22.93
C ALA A 294 -1.88 16.96 23.30
N ALA A 295 -2.77 16.52 22.42
CA ALA A 295 -3.66 15.38 22.65
C ALA A 295 -2.89 14.07 22.92
N PHE A 296 -1.67 13.94 22.39
CA PHE A 296 -0.84 12.74 22.58
C PHE A 296 -0.41 12.51 24.03
N ARG A 297 -0.32 13.58 24.84
CA ARG A 297 -0.05 13.44 26.28
C ARG A 297 -1.20 12.79 27.05
N GLY A 298 -2.41 12.84 26.49
CA GLY A 298 -3.60 12.19 27.01
C GLY A 298 -3.89 10.84 26.34
N ALA A 299 -3.00 10.33 25.48
CA ALA A 299 -3.17 9.00 24.90
C ALA A 299 -3.18 7.94 26.02
N SER A 300 -4.06 6.95 25.91
CA SER A 300 -4.14 5.83 26.84
C SER A 300 -3.87 4.49 26.16
N LEU A 301 -3.43 3.52 26.96
CA LEU A 301 -3.28 2.12 26.57
C LEU A 301 -4.45 1.32 27.13
N ASP A 302 -5.64 1.54 26.57
CA ASP A 302 -6.87 0.89 27.03
C ASP A 302 -7.42 -0.06 25.97
N GLY A 303 -7.66 -1.30 26.37
CA GLY A 303 -8.34 -2.31 25.54
C GLY A 303 -7.41 -3.20 24.71
N GLU A 304 -8.04 -4.01 23.86
CA GLU A 304 -7.36 -5.00 23.03
C GLU A 304 -7.53 -4.63 21.55
N ASP A 305 -6.40 -4.51 20.86
CA ASP A 305 -6.33 -4.25 19.45
C ASP A 305 -6.51 -5.54 18.63
N ARG A 306 -7.08 -5.40 17.44
CA ARG A 306 -7.32 -6.51 16.51
C ARG A 306 -6.36 -6.40 15.34
N LYS A 307 -5.70 -7.53 15.04
CA LYS A 307 -4.84 -7.72 13.86
C LYS A 307 -5.56 -7.37 12.55
N VAL A 308 -4.83 -6.71 11.65
CA VAL A 308 -5.27 -6.35 10.29
C VAL A 308 -5.00 -7.51 9.33
N GLU A 309 -3.80 -8.09 9.39
CA GLU A 309 -3.35 -9.22 8.58
C GLU A 309 -2.71 -10.32 9.44
N ASP A 310 -3.50 -11.32 9.83
CA ASP A 310 -2.97 -12.41 10.65
C ASP A 310 -2.21 -13.45 9.80
N LEU A 311 -0.89 -13.33 9.73
CA LEU A 311 0.01 -14.27 9.05
C LEU A 311 -0.16 -15.70 9.55
N ARG A 312 -0.59 -15.89 10.81
CA ARG A 312 -0.90 -17.23 11.34
C ARG A 312 -2.00 -17.89 10.52
N THR A 313 -2.99 -17.14 10.04
CA THR A 313 -4.04 -17.71 9.19
C THR A 313 -3.57 -18.07 7.79
N LEU A 314 -2.61 -17.33 7.24
CA LEU A 314 -1.99 -17.66 5.95
C LEU A 314 -1.21 -18.97 6.03
N ILE A 315 -0.66 -19.29 7.20
CA ILE A 315 0.01 -20.56 7.45
C ILE A 315 -0.89 -21.60 8.13
N GLY A 316 -2.22 -21.45 8.08
CA GLY A 316 -3.14 -22.47 8.61
C GLY A 316 -3.16 -22.63 10.14
N LEU A 317 -2.62 -21.69 10.89
CA LEU A 317 -2.71 -21.64 12.35
C LEU A 317 -3.94 -20.85 12.82
N PRO A 318 -4.48 -21.14 14.02
CA PRO A 318 -5.59 -20.38 14.57
C PRO A 318 -5.17 -18.92 14.81
N ARG A 319 -6.13 -18.01 14.61
CA ARG A 319 -5.95 -16.61 15.00
C ARG A 319 -5.64 -16.54 16.48
N THR A 320 -4.54 -15.90 16.80
CA THR A 320 -4.21 -15.57 18.17
C THR A 320 -3.62 -14.18 18.20
N VAL A 321 -4.02 -13.46 19.24
CA VAL A 321 -3.34 -12.35 19.91
C VAL A 321 -4.18 -11.08 19.94
N THR A 322 -4.14 -10.49 21.11
CA THR A 322 -4.58 -9.17 21.53
C THR A 322 -3.32 -8.37 21.83
N ALA A 323 -3.14 -7.21 21.21
CA ALA A 323 -2.15 -6.23 21.65
C ALA A 323 -2.86 -5.15 22.47
N PRO A 324 -2.19 -4.44 23.39
CA PRO A 324 -2.74 -3.22 23.96
C PRO A 324 -3.13 -2.27 22.83
N ARG A 325 -4.34 -1.73 22.89
CA ARG A 325 -4.80 -0.70 21.95
C ARG A 325 -4.39 0.67 22.50
N ALA A 326 -3.84 1.50 21.62
CA ALA A 326 -3.53 2.89 21.95
C ALA A 326 -4.58 3.82 21.31
N ASP A 327 -5.22 4.65 22.14
CA ASP A 327 -6.27 5.56 21.71
C ASP A 327 -5.93 7.01 22.10
N LEU A 328 -6.10 7.93 21.15
CA LEU A 328 -6.08 9.37 21.44
C LEU A 328 -7.39 9.80 22.10
N GLU A 329 -7.32 10.38 23.29
CA GLU A 329 -8.46 11.02 23.92
C GLU A 329 -8.51 12.51 23.54
N ILE A 330 -9.46 12.89 22.69
CA ILE A 330 -9.74 14.29 22.37
C ILE A 330 -11.14 14.61 22.90
N PRO A 331 -11.28 15.37 24.00
CA PRO A 331 -12.57 15.69 24.57
C PRO A 331 -13.55 16.26 23.54
N GLY A 332 -14.74 15.65 23.45
CA GLY A 332 -15.79 16.05 22.52
C GLY A 332 -15.56 15.63 21.06
N ALA A 333 -14.49 14.87 20.76
CA ALA A 333 -14.26 14.32 19.43
C ALA A 333 -15.13 13.10 19.16
N LEU A 334 -16.17 13.29 18.35
CA LEU A 334 -16.89 12.21 17.70
C LEU A 334 -16.39 12.11 16.25
N ALA A 335 -15.73 11.02 15.90
CA ALA A 335 -15.37 10.73 14.51
C ALA A 335 -16.53 9.99 13.84
N LEU A 336 -17.24 10.64 12.92
CA LEU A 336 -18.27 10.01 12.11
C LEU A 336 -17.63 9.51 10.82
N ARG A 337 -17.73 8.21 10.54
CA ARG A 337 -17.33 7.63 9.25
C ARG A 337 -18.50 7.73 8.28
N SER A 338 -18.27 8.37 7.14
CA SER A 338 -19.16 8.33 5.98
C SER A 338 -18.43 7.68 4.80
N VAL A 339 -19.16 6.95 3.96
CA VAL A 339 -18.65 6.51 2.66
C VAL A 339 -19.56 7.18 1.65
N ASP A 340 -19.24 8.42 1.27
CA ASP A 340 -19.98 9.14 0.23
C ASP A 340 -19.21 9.08 -1.08
N LEU A 341 -19.68 8.25 -2.01
CA LEU A 341 -19.07 8.06 -3.33
C LEU A 341 -19.69 8.97 -4.41
N GLU A 342 -20.76 9.71 -4.13
CA GLU A 342 -21.34 10.64 -5.12
C GLU A 342 -20.45 11.87 -5.32
N GLU A 343 -19.64 12.25 -4.32
CA GLU A 343 -18.64 13.31 -4.44
C GLU A 343 -17.47 12.90 -5.36
N ALA A 344 -17.09 11.62 -5.38
CA ALA A 344 -16.10 11.07 -6.32
C ALA A 344 -16.61 11.08 -7.79
N ARG A 345 -17.90 11.36 -8.02
CA ARG A 345 -18.49 11.58 -9.34
C ARG A 345 -18.66 13.07 -9.67
N GLY A 346 -18.10 13.98 -8.88
CA GLY A 346 -18.16 15.42 -9.12
C GLY A 346 -19.49 16.10 -8.78
N ARG A 347 -20.38 15.45 -8.02
CA ARG A 347 -21.56 16.12 -7.46
C ARG A 347 -21.27 16.65 -6.06
N GLN A 348 -21.41 17.97 -5.87
CA GLN A 348 -21.41 18.54 -4.53
C GLN A 348 -22.64 18.05 -3.74
N PRO A 349 -22.52 17.78 -2.43
CA PRO A 349 -23.67 17.53 -1.58
C PRO A 349 -24.61 18.73 -1.64
N GLY A 350 -25.88 18.49 -1.97
CA GLY A 350 -26.89 19.53 -1.96
C GLY A 350 -26.94 20.15 -0.57
N ALA A 351 -26.63 21.44 -0.46
CA ALA A 351 -26.75 22.18 0.78
C ALA A 351 -28.17 22.00 1.35
N THR A 352 -28.31 21.27 2.46
CA THR A 352 -29.52 21.28 3.27
C THR A 352 -29.62 22.64 3.94
N THR A 353 -30.08 23.62 3.18
CA THR A 353 -30.46 24.93 3.70
C THR A 353 -31.73 24.76 4.53
N GLY A 354 -31.64 24.84 5.86
CA GLY A 354 -32.80 25.25 6.66
C GLY A 354 -33.11 24.56 7.99
N THR A 355 -32.14 24.08 8.77
CA THR A 355 -32.42 23.76 10.20
C THR A 355 -31.82 24.80 11.13
N SER A 356 -32.63 25.27 12.08
CA SER A 356 -32.29 26.30 13.05
C SER A 356 -31.33 25.75 14.12
N PRO A 357 -30.45 26.58 14.73
CA PRO A 357 -29.63 26.17 15.89
C PRO A 357 -30.46 25.59 17.05
N ALA A 358 -31.74 25.93 17.16
CA ALA A 358 -32.66 25.35 18.16
C ALA A 358 -33.05 23.90 17.84
N ASP A 359 -33.07 23.51 16.57
CA ASP A 359 -33.38 22.15 16.13
C ASP A 359 -32.19 21.20 16.37
N GLN A 360 -30.96 21.74 16.36
CA GLN A 360 -29.74 20.98 16.68
C GLN A 360 -29.59 20.69 18.19
N ALA A 361 -30.04 21.61 19.05
CA ALA A 361 -30.03 21.41 20.50
C ALA A 361 -31.03 20.33 20.97
N GLY A 362 -32.15 20.16 20.28
CA GLY A 362 -33.13 19.11 20.57
C GLY A 362 -32.69 17.69 20.16
N LEU A 363 -31.80 17.58 19.17
CA LEU A 363 -31.25 16.30 18.71
C LEU A 363 -30.20 15.73 19.68
N ALA A 364 -29.49 16.58 20.40
CA ALA A 364 -28.51 16.14 21.41
C ALA A 364 -29.17 15.58 22.68
N ASP A 365 -30.33 16.11 23.09
CA ASP A 365 -31.07 15.63 24.26
C ASP A 365 -31.82 14.30 24.00
N GLN A 366 -32.12 13.96 22.74
CA GLN A 366 -32.73 12.67 22.36
C GLN A 366 -31.71 11.56 22.09
N ALA A 367 -30.44 11.90 21.89
CA ALA A 367 -29.36 10.93 21.66
C ALA A 367 -29.04 10.06 22.90
N GLY A 368 -29.59 10.39 24.06
CA GLY A 368 -29.31 9.69 25.32
C GLY A 368 -30.25 8.53 25.68
N GLN A 369 -31.30 8.23 24.90
CA GLN A 369 -32.33 7.28 25.37
C GLN A 369 -32.72 6.12 24.45
N ASP A 370 -32.53 6.19 23.12
CA ASP A 370 -32.84 5.07 22.23
C ASP A 370 -31.73 4.89 21.18
N GLY A 371 -31.15 3.69 21.12
CA GLY A 371 -30.01 3.31 20.25
C GLY A 371 -30.27 3.37 18.73
N ASP A 372 -31.38 3.95 18.29
CA ASP A 372 -31.80 4.07 16.89
C ASP A 372 -31.59 5.49 16.29
N GLY A 373 -31.14 6.46 17.10
CA GLY A 373 -31.09 7.88 16.70
C GLY A 373 -30.14 8.20 15.54
N GLN A 374 -28.97 7.57 15.48
CA GLN A 374 -27.99 7.84 14.41
C GLN A 374 -28.34 7.17 13.08
N LEU A 375 -28.94 5.97 13.12
CA LEU A 375 -29.40 5.27 11.92
C LEU A 375 -30.55 6.04 11.25
N GLY A 376 -31.47 6.59 12.06
CA GLY A 376 -32.54 7.46 11.59
C GLY A 376 -32.03 8.79 11.00
N ALA A 377 -30.93 9.34 11.54
CA ALA A 377 -30.32 10.56 11.00
C ALA A 377 -29.66 10.32 9.63
N LEU A 378 -29.04 9.16 9.41
CA LEU A 378 -28.47 8.76 8.12
C LEU A 378 -29.57 8.48 7.08
N GLN A 379 -30.65 7.82 7.46
CA GLN A 379 -31.81 7.61 6.56
C GLN A 379 -32.53 8.92 6.22
N ALA A 380 -32.64 9.85 7.17
CA ALA A 380 -33.24 11.17 6.93
C ALA A 380 -32.36 12.07 6.04
N ALA A 381 -31.06 11.83 6.00
CA ALA A 381 -30.11 12.48 5.09
C ALA A 381 -30.04 11.82 3.70
N GLY A 382 -30.82 10.77 3.44
CA GLY A 382 -30.93 10.12 2.14
C GLY A 382 -29.98 8.94 1.90
N PHE A 383 -29.31 8.43 2.94
CA PHE A 383 -28.45 7.25 2.82
C PHE A 383 -29.27 5.97 2.92
N ASP A 384 -29.14 5.09 1.91
CA ASP A 384 -29.83 3.81 1.85
C ASP A 384 -29.05 2.74 2.64
N VAL A 385 -29.45 2.53 3.89
CA VAL A 385 -28.77 1.60 4.82
C VAL A 385 -29.43 0.21 4.71
N GLY A 386 -28.88 -0.63 3.84
CA GLY A 386 -29.36 -1.99 3.57
C GLY A 386 -28.89 -3.04 4.60
N ALA A 387 -29.77 -4.01 4.89
CA ALA A 387 -29.56 -5.09 5.85
C ALA A 387 -28.75 -6.28 5.29
N ASP A 388 -27.40 -6.23 5.38
CA ASP A 388 -26.52 -7.42 5.35
C ASP A 388 -25.26 -7.17 6.23
N PRO A 389 -25.12 -7.85 7.38
CA PRO A 389 -24.15 -7.50 8.43
C PRO A 389 -22.71 -8.02 8.24
N SER A 390 -22.27 -8.35 7.02
CA SER A 390 -20.99 -9.07 6.86
C SER A 390 -19.73 -8.24 6.56
N LYS A 391 -19.77 -6.98 6.07
CA LYS A 391 -18.53 -6.27 5.64
C LYS A 391 -18.62 -4.72 5.50
N VAL A 392 -18.13 -3.91 6.48
CA VAL A 392 -17.36 -2.58 6.46
C VAL A 392 -17.45 -1.87 7.83
N PHE A 393 -16.39 -1.32 8.39
CA PHE A 393 -16.31 -0.87 9.79
C PHE A 393 -17.03 0.46 10.13
N PRO A 394 -18.20 0.54 10.79
CA PRO A 394 -18.54 1.70 11.63
C PRO A 394 -17.83 1.64 12.99
N ILE A 395 -17.40 2.80 13.46
CA ILE A 395 -16.97 3.01 14.85
C ILE A 395 -18.16 3.65 15.56
N VAL A 396 -18.85 2.87 16.40
CA VAL A 396 -19.85 3.39 17.34
C VAL A 396 -19.43 2.89 18.72
N ASP A 397 -19.22 3.80 19.66
CA ASP A 397 -18.92 3.51 21.08
C ASP A 397 -17.79 2.49 21.34
N GLY A 398 -16.67 2.61 20.63
CA GLY A 398 -15.51 1.72 20.81
C GLY A 398 -15.75 0.28 20.34
N GLN A 399 -16.91 -0.02 19.75
CA GLN A 399 -17.21 -1.29 19.09
C GLN A 399 -17.10 -1.07 17.57
N ILE A 400 -16.18 -1.82 16.97
CA ILE A 400 -16.10 -1.99 15.52
C ILE A 400 -17.28 -2.88 15.09
N GLU A 401 -18.33 -2.31 14.50
CA GLU A 401 -19.34 -3.10 13.78
C GLU A 401 -19.01 -3.17 12.29
N ARG A 402 -19.69 -4.01 11.48
CA ARG A 402 -19.45 -4.19 10.03
C ARG A 402 -20.74 -3.93 9.22
N VAL A 403 -20.69 -3.18 8.12
CA VAL A 403 -21.80 -2.66 7.30
C VAL A 403 -21.46 -2.84 5.81
N ALA A 404 -22.26 -3.62 5.06
CA ALA A 404 -22.21 -4.00 3.63
C ALA A 404 -21.26 -3.34 2.57
N PRO A 405 -20.83 -4.09 1.53
CA PRO A 405 -19.98 -3.60 0.44
C PRO A 405 -20.73 -2.88 -0.70
N TYR A 406 -20.06 -1.90 -1.33
CA TYR A 406 -20.45 -1.28 -2.61
C TYR A 406 -19.34 -1.47 -3.68
N GLY A 407 -19.35 -2.59 -4.41
CA GLY A 407 -18.39 -2.85 -5.50
C GLY A 407 -16.91 -2.96 -5.09
N ASP A 408 -16.05 -3.31 -6.04
CA ASP A 408 -14.66 -3.70 -5.77
C ASP A 408 -13.73 -2.53 -5.32
N ALA A 409 -14.21 -1.27 -5.39
CA ALA A 409 -13.43 -0.09 -5.02
C ALA A 409 -13.85 0.57 -3.69
N ALA A 410 -15.10 0.42 -3.22
CA ALA A 410 -15.59 1.19 -2.07
C ALA A 410 -15.08 0.70 -0.71
N ALA A 411 -14.57 -0.53 -0.63
CA ALA A 411 -14.06 -1.07 0.64
C ALA A 411 -12.84 -0.30 1.17
N TYR A 412 -12.18 0.47 0.30
CA TYR A 412 -10.87 1.05 0.54
C TYR A 412 -10.84 2.57 0.57
N LEU A 413 -11.98 3.23 0.39
CA LEU A 413 -12.14 4.67 0.57
C LEU A 413 -13.01 4.93 1.80
N ALA A 414 -12.55 5.83 2.67
CA ALA A 414 -13.29 6.24 3.84
C ALA A 414 -13.13 7.74 4.06
N ARG A 415 -14.23 8.42 4.38
CA ARG A 415 -14.21 9.84 4.73
C ARG A 415 -14.71 10.02 6.15
N TRP A 416 -13.94 10.71 6.96
CA TRP A 416 -14.34 11.17 8.28
C TRP A 416 -14.39 12.68 8.24
N TYR A 417 -15.48 13.24 8.76
CA TYR A 417 -15.59 14.68 8.91
C TYR A 417 -16.19 15.01 10.26
N ARG A 418 -15.79 16.15 10.79
CA ARG A 418 -16.25 16.71 12.04
C ARG A 418 -16.44 18.21 11.86
N HIS A 419 -17.64 18.69 12.19
CA HIS A 419 -17.93 20.11 12.15
C HIS A 419 -17.55 20.75 13.49
N GLY A 420 -16.38 21.40 13.51
CA GLY A 420 -15.91 22.19 14.65
C GLY A 420 -15.32 21.37 15.81
N GLY A 421 -14.44 22.04 16.54
CA GLY A 421 -13.71 21.50 17.69
C GLY A 421 -12.38 22.24 17.83
N GLU A 422 -12.06 22.73 19.02
CA GLU A 422 -10.73 23.31 19.24
C GLU A 422 -9.67 22.22 19.08
N GLY A 423 -8.61 22.54 18.32
CA GLY A 423 -7.43 21.69 18.18
C GLY A 423 -7.48 20.60 17.12
N LEU A 424 -8.42 20.66 16.19
CA LEU A 424 -8.37 19.85 14.98
C LEU A 424 -7.47 20.50 13.92
N ILE A 425 -6.89 19.67 13.07
CA ILE A 425 -6.24 20.10 11.83
C ILE A 425 -7.35 20.42 10.82
N GLU A 426 -7.47 21.71 10.49
CA GLU A 426 -8.49 22.24 9.60
C GLU A 426 -8.20 21.92 8.12
N GLY A 427 -9.25 21.96 7.31
CA GLY A 427 -9.17 21.70 5.88
C GLY A 427 -9.30 20.23 5.53
N ARG A 428 -9.58 19.97 4.25
CA ARG A 428 -9.71 18.64 3.70
C ARG A 428 -8.34 17.99 3.54
N THR A 429 -8.12 16.95 4.33
CA THR A 429 -6.95 16.09 4.25
C THR A 429 -7.25 14.92 3.34
N VAL A 430 -6.42 14.68 2.33
CA VAL A 430 -6.47 13.43 1.56
C VAL A 430 -5.25 12.60 1.95
N MET A 431 -5.50 11.44 2.54
CA MET A 431 -4.48 10.49 2.93
C MET A 431 -4.50 9.27 2.01
N LEU A 432 -3.37 9.02 1.36
CA LEU A 432 -3.16 7.87 0.48
C LEU A 432 -2.14 6.95 1.13
N GLY A 433 -2.58 5.80 1.60
CA GLY A 433 -1.75 4.87 2.35
C GLY A 433 -1.79 3.44 1.82
N ASP A 434 -0.96 2.58 2.39
CA ASP A 434 -1.12 1.15 2.26
C ASP A 434 -1.92 0.58 3.46
N SER A 435 -1.66 -0.67 3.85
CA SER A 435 -2.34 -1.32 4.96
C SER A 435 -1.86 -0.91 6.35
N PHE A 436 -0.70 -0.23 6.50
CA PHE A 436 -0.28 0.38 7.77
C PHE A 436 -1.25 1.47 8.23
N MET A 437 -1.82 2.21 7.28
CA MET A 437 -2.76 3.29 7.53
C MET A 437 -4.04 2.75 8.18
N GLU A 438 -4.45 1.50 7.93
CA GLU A 438 -5.64 0.93 8.59
C GLU A 438 -5.51 0.97 10.11
N VAL A 439 -4.31 0.67 10.64
CA VAL A 439 -4.03 0.68 12.09
C VAL A 439 -4.01 2.11 12.63
N ALA A 440 -3.51 3.08 11.86
CA ALA A 440 -3.43 4.48 12.25
C ALA A 440 -4.77 5.24 12.11
N SER A 441 -5.66 4.76 11.24
CA SER A 441 -6.83 5.49 10.73
C SER A 441 -7.74 6.05 11.81
N VAL A 442 -7.96 5.32 12.90
CA VAL A 442 -8.83 5.76 14.00
C VAL A 442 -8.24 6.98 14.72
N ASN A 443 -6.94 6.93 15.03
CA ASN A 443 -6.25 8.01 15.72
C ASN A 443 -6.05 9.21 14.79
N GLN A 444 -5.73 8.97 13.51
CA GLN A 444 -5.69 10.02 12.51
C GLN A 444 -7.04 10.72 12.36
N ALA A 445 -8.14 9.99 12.19
CA ALA A 445 -9.48 10.56 12.04
C ALA A 445 -9.93 11.43 13.22
N ARG A 446 -9.35 11.27 14.41
CA ARG A 446 -9.62 12.13 15.57
C ARG A 446 -8.95 13.50 15.48
N LEU A 447 -7.86 13.62 14.73
CA LEU A 447 -7.05 14.85 14.64
C LEU A 447 -7.49 15.79 13.53
N PHE A 448 -8.24 15.32 12.53
CA PHE A 448 -8.62 16.12 11.37
C PHE A 448 -10.08 16.56 11.40
N SER A 449 -10.34 17.77 10.89
CA SER A 449 -11.70 18.29 10.67
C SER A 449 -12.40 17.60 9.49
N ASP A 450 -11.68 17.28 8.42
CA ASP A 450 -12.13 16.52 7.26
C ASP A 450 -10.94 15.70 6.74
N ILE A 451 -11.05 14.37 6.76
CA ILE A 451 -10.04 13.47 6.22
C ILE A 451 -10.66 12.39 5.35
N VAL A 452 -10.13 12.23 4.14
CA VAL A 452 -10.42 11.15 3.22
C VAL A 452 -9.21 10.23 3.19
N MET A 453 -9.36 8.97 3.58
CA MET A 453 -8.29 7.97 3.51
C MET A 453 -8.59 6.97 2.42
N SER A 454 -7.57 6.61 1.65
CA SER A 454 -7.67 5.57 0.64
C SER A 454 -6.48 4.63 0.61
N GLN A 455 -6.75 3.33 0.50
CA GLN A 455 -5.73 2.35 0.13
C GLN A 455 -5.56 2.29 -1.37
N TRP A 456 -4.72 3.17 -1.89
CA TRP A 456 -4.57 3.37 -3.33
C TRP A 456 -4.23 2.06 -4.06
N ALA A 457 -3.38 1.21 -3.46
CA ALA A 457 -2.93 -0.04 -4.06
C ALA A 457 -4.02 -1.13 -4.16
N LYS A 458 -5.13 -0.99 -3.43
CA LYS A 458 -6.26 -1.95 -3.49
C LYS A 458 -7.39 -1.47 -4.39
N LEU A 459 -7.27 -0.29 -5.02
CA LEU A 459 -8.26 0.20 -5.97
C LEU A 459 -8.05 -0.43 -7.34
N ALA A 460 -9.12 -1.00 -7.90
CA ALA A 460 -9.12 -1.49 -9.28
C ALA A 460 -8.84 -0.37 -10.31
N ASN A 461 -9.18 0.87 -9.97
CA ASN A 461 -8.90 2.06 -10.76
C ASN A 461 -8.48 3.21 -9.82
N PRO A 462 -7.17 3.34 -9.51
CA PRO A 462 -6.68 4.34 -8.57
C PRO A 462 -6.89 5.78 -9.07
N TRP A 463 -6.97 6.00 -10.38
CA TRP A 463 -7.10 7.32 -11.02
C TRP A 463 -8.41 8.03 -10.70
N ARG A 464 -9.44 7.31 -10.24
CA ARG A 464 -10.66 7.92 -9.71
C ARG A 464 -10.40 8.81 -8.48
N LEU A 465 -9.24 8.65 -7.84
CA LEU A 465 -8.82 9.52 -6.75
C LEU A 465 -8.25 10.85 -7.24
N GLU A 466 -7.97 11.07 -8.54
CA GLU A 466 -7.45 12.35 -9.03
C GLU A 466 -8.38 13.51 -8.66
N ALA A 467 -9.70 13.33 -8.85
CA ALA A 467 -10.71 14.30 -8.46
C ALA A 467 -10.78 14.53 -6.94
N VAL A 468 -10.42 13.52 -6.13
CA VAL A 468 -10.36 13.63 -4.66
C VAL A 468 -9.10 14.41 -4.26
N VAL A 469 -7.95 14.08 -4.84
CA VAL A 469 -6.67 14.77 -4.64
C VAL A 469 -6.75 16.23 -5.07
N ALA A 470 -7.43 16.54 -6.17
CA ALA A 470 -7.63 17.91 -6.64
C ALA A 470 -8.32 18.82 -5.60
N GLN A 471 -9.17 18.22 -4.77
CA GLN A 471 -9.92 18.90 -3.70
C GLN A 471 -9.17 18.94 -2.36
N ALA A 472 -7.95 18.40 -2.28
CA ALA A 472 -7.19 18.37 -1.03
C ALA A 472 -6.70 19.77 -0.64
N ASP A 473 -6.95 20.18 0.59
CA ASP A 473 -6.27 21.32 1.20
C ASP A 473 -4.86 20.91 1.65
N GLN A 474 -4.68 19.63 1.99
CA GLN A 474 -3.41 19.02 2.38
C GLN A 474 -3.38 17.52 2.05
N LEU A 475 -2.18 17.00 1.80
CA LEU A 475 -1.94 15.62 1.40
C LEU A 475 -1.06 14.89 2.41
N VAL A 476 -1.44 13.65 2.71
CA VAL A 476 -0.62 12.72 3.49
C VAL A 476 -0.42 11.46 2.65
N ILE A 477 0.82 11.05 2.46
CA ILE A 477 1.17 9.80 1.78
C ILE A 477 1.84 8.90 2.81
N GLU A 478 1.38 7.65 2.89
CA GLU A 478 2.01 6.62 3.70
C GLU A 478 2.44 5.45 2.82
N ALA A 479 3.71 5.09 2.89
CA ALA A 479 4.26 3.97 2.15
C ALA A 479 5.18 3.16 3.08
N ALA A 480 4.85 1.90 3.35
CA ALA A 480 5.71 1.02 4.13
C ALA A 480 7.09 0.89 3.46
N GLU A 481 8.13 0.82 4.29
CA GLU A 481 9.54 0.72 3.89
C GLU A 481 9.76 -0.27 2.73
N ARG A 482 9.27 -1.52 2.85
CA ARG A 482 9.36 -2.58 1.82
C ARG A 482 8.71 -2.28 0.47
N ARG A 483 7.89 -1.24 0.34
CA ARG A 483 7.23 -0.86 -0.93
C ARG A 483 7.47 0.58 -1.33
N VAL A 484 8.35 1.29 -0.62
CA VAL A 484 8.60 2.71 -0.88
C VAL A 484 9.12 2.95 -2.30
N TYR A 485 9.93 2.02 -2.83
CA TYR A 485 10.44 2.08 -4.21
C TYR A 485 9.34 1.89 -5.25
N GLU A 486 8.40 0.97 -5.03
CA GLU A 486 7.27 0.79 -5.94
C GLU A 486 6.26 1.94 -5.86
N THR A 487 6.17 2.59 -4.70
CA THR A 487 5.14 3.56 -4.36
C THR A 487 5.54 4.99 -4.68
N LEU A 488 6.83 5.32 -4.54
CA LEU A 488 7.35 6.68 -4.68
C LEU A 488 8.37 6.82 -5.80
N ASP A 489 8.52 5.81 -6.66
CA ASP A 489 9.16 6.00 -7.96
C ASP A 489 8.37 7.04 -8.79
N PRO A 490 9.03 7.93 -9.57
CA PRO A 490 8.35 8.92 -10.40
C PRO A 490 7.29 8.35 -11.35
N GLN A 491 7.45 7.09 -11.74
CA GLN A 491 6.56 6.35 -12.64
C GLN A 491 5.60 5.42 -11.90
N SER A 492 5.60 5.42 -10.57
CA SER A 492 4.59 4.69 -9.80
C SER A 492 3.18 5.17 -10.13
N ALA A 493 2.19 4.30 -9.91
CA ALA A 493 0.78 4.68 -10.07
C ALA A 493 0.38 5.79 -9.08
N LEU A 494 0.93 5.78 -7.87
CA LEU A 494 0.63 6.79 -6.85
C LEU A 494 1.17 8.17 -7.24
N VAL A 495 2.44 8.27 -7.67
CA VAL A 495 3.01 9.57 -8.05
C VAL A 495 2.23 10.18 -9.20
N ARG A 496 1.91 9.38 -10.22
CA ARG A 496 1.08 9.82 -11.35
C ARG A 496 -0.31 10.25 -10.94
N LEU A 497 -0.95 9.51 -10.03
CA LEU A 497 -2.25 9.86 -9.47
C LEU A 497 -2.21 11.24 -8.78
N VAL A 498 -1.21 11.47 -7.93
CA VAL A 498 -1.10 12.74 -7.19
C VAL A 498 -0.78 13.89 -8.14
N VAL A 499 0.14 13.69 -9.10
CA VAL A 499 0.48 14.68 -10.13
C VAL A 499 -0.73 15.00 -10.99
N GLY A 500 -1.46 13.99 -11.48
CA GLY A 500 -2.69 14.18 -12.26
C GLY A 500 -3.76 14.94 -11.48
N GLY A 501 -3.94 14.65 -10.19
CA GLY A 501 -4.89 15.37 -9.33
C GLY A 501 -4.49 16.83 -9.03
N LEU A 502 -3.21 17.16 -9.03
CA LEU A 502 -2.72 18.52 -8.72
C LEU A 502 -2.45 19.39 -9.95
N VAL A 503 -2.36 18.82 -11.15
CA VAL A 503 -1.90 19.54 -12.36
C VAL A 503 -2.76 20.75 -12.71
N ASP A 504 -4.06 20.71 -12.40
CA ASP A 504 -5.00 21.82 -12.62
C ASP A 504 -4.80 23.00 -11.67
N ARG A 505 -4.04 22.81 -10.59
CA ARG A 505 -3.73 23.84 -9.60
C ARG A 505 -2.37 24.49 -9.82
N VAL A 506 -1.59 23.97 -10.76
CA VAL A 506 -0.24 24.44 -11.07
C VAL A 506 -0.27 25.31 -12.32
N GLU A 507 0.42 26.45 -12.27
CA GLU A 507 0.64 27.27 -13.45
C GLU A 507 1.38 26.45 -14.50
N SER A 508 0.76 26.29 -15.65
CA SER A 508 1.23 25.43 -16.73
C SER A 508 0.86 26.02 -18.08
N ILE A 509 1.61 25.63 -19.10
CA ILE A 509 1.34 25.99 -20.49
C ILE A 509 0.67 24.79 -21.15
N ASP A 510 -0.56 24.96 -21.60
CA ASP A 510 -1.27 23.94 -22.36
C ASP A 510 -0.80 23.98 -23.82
N LEU A 511 -0.01 22.99 -24.18
CA LEU A 511 0.61 22.84 -25.48
C LEU A 511 -0.40 22.47 -26.58
N LEU A 512 -1.62 22.03 -26.22
CA LEU A 512 -2.67 21.70 -27.21
C LEU A 512 -3.54 22.91 -27.59
N SER A 513 -3.71 23.87 -26.68
CA SER A 513 -4.55 25.04 -26.88
C SER A 513 -3.79 26.29 -27.34
N ASP A 514 -2.46 26.30 -27.24
CA ASP A 514 -1.64 27.44 -27.68
C ASP A 514 -1.59 27.56 -29.22
N PRO A 515 -2.11 28.65 -29.81
CA PRO A 515 -2.11 28.87 -31.25
C PRO A 515 -0.71 29.05 -31.86
N GLU A 516 0.34 29.32 -31.08
CA GLU A 516 1.72 29.34 -31.57
C GLU A 516 2.35 27.94 -31.61
N THR A 517 1.71 26.95 -30.98
CA THR A 517 2.12 25.54 -31.11
C THR A 517 1.49 24.98 -32.39
N GLU A 518 2.26 24.92 -33.48
CA GLU A 518 1.82 24.32 -34.75
C GLU A 518 1.61 22.80 -34.59
N LEU A 519 0.39 22.42 -34.18
CA LEU A 519 -0.13 21.05 -34.28
C LEU A 519 -0.54 20.77 -35.73
N ASP A 520 0.46 20.74 -36.62
CA ASP A 520 0.25 20.82 -38.07
C ASP A 520 -0.29 19.52 -38.70
N ARG A 521 -0.45 18.43 -37.92
CA ARG A 521 -0.74 17.08 -38.45
C ARG A 521 -1.78 16.24 -37.70
N MET A 522 -2.37 16.74 -36.63
CA MET A 522 -3.38 15.95 -35.91
C MET A 522 -4.81 16.34 -36.30
N THR A 523 -5.71 15.35 -36.27
CA THR A 523 -7.14 15.62 -36.40
C THR A 523 -7.67 16.01 -35.02
N ARG A 524 -7.94 17.31 -34.81
CA ARG A 524 -8.73 17.74 -33.65
C ARG A 524 -10.12 17.10 -33.75
N VAL A 525 -10.49 16.33 -32.73
CA VAL A 525 -11.84 15.81 -32.53
C VAL A 525 -12.49 16.65 -31.42
N ASP A 526 -13.83 16.61 -31.32
CA ASP A 526 -14.59 17.52 -30.45
C ASP A 526 -14.14 17.50 -28.96
N ASP A 527 -13.50 16.41 -28.51
CA ASP A 527 -13.08 16.18 -27.11
C ASP A 527 -11.55 16.02 -26.92
N GLY A 528 -10.70 16.27 -27.93
CA GLY A 528 -9.25 16.10 -27.76
C GLY A 528 -8.48 15.98 -29.08
N VAL A 529 -7.29 15.39 -29.02
CA VAL A 529 -6.46 15.22 -30.21
C VAL A 529 -6.17 13.73 -30.47
N GLU A 530 -6.63 13.23 -31.62
CA GLU A 530 -6.47 11.83 -32.00
C GLU A 530 -5.20 11.68 -32.87
N ALA A 531 -4.24 10.90 -32.38
CA ALA A 531 -3.10 10.46 -33.16
C ALA A 531 -3.61 9.52 -34.27
N THR A 532 -3.51 9.92 -35.53
CA THR A 532 -3.96 9.07 -36.64
C THR A 532 -2.94 7.97 -36.91
N ALA A 533 -3.41 6.80 -37.38
CA ALA A 533 -2.53 5.68 -37.73
C ALA A 533 -1.49 6.01 -38.82
N ASP A 534 -1.68 7.10 -39.57
CA ASP A 534 -0.83 7.49 -40.69
C ASP A 534 0.32 8.46 -40.29
N ASP A 535 0.19 9.21 -39.18
CA ASP A 535 1.25 10.05 -38.59
C ASP A 535 0.85 10.46 -37.14
N PRO A 536 1.24 9.69 -36.10
CA PRO A 536 0.78 9.90 -34.72
C PRO A 536 1.51 11.02 -33.95
N GLN A 537 2.35 11.80 -34.63
CA GLN A 537 3.33 12.66 -33.97
C GLN A 537 2.73 13.99 -33.48
N LEU A 538 2.87 14.23 -32.18
CA LEU A 538 2.65 15.52 -31.52
C LEU A 538 3.91 16.37 -31.63
N LEU A 539 3.94 17.34 -32.54
CA LEU A 539 5.04 18.31 -32.64
C LEU A 539 4.71 19.57 -31.85
N THR A 540 5.59 19.97 -30.94
CA THR A 540 5.48 21.25 -30.25
C THR A 540 6.39 22.29 -30.92
N GLY A 541 5.95 23.55 -30.94
CA GLY A 541 6.77 24.70 -31.31
C GLY A 541 7.86 25.01 -30.27
N LEU A 542 8.49 26.17 -30.44
CA LEU A 542 9.53 26.70 -29.54
C LEU A 542 9.03 26.71 -28.09
N LEU A 543 9.62 25.87 -27.25
CA LEU A 543 9.37 25.91 -25.81
C LEU A 543 9.92 27.22 -25.22
N PRO A 544 9.20 27.87 -24.29
CA PRO A 544 9.71 29.05 -23.60
C PRO A 544 10.95 28.67 -22.78
N GLU A 545 11.87 29.61 -22.56
CA GLU A 545 13.01 29.37 -21.66
C GLU A 545 12.52 29.06 -20.24
N PRO A 546 13.06 28.03 -19.55
CA PRO A 546 12.66 27.73 -18.18
C PRO A 546 13.04 28.88 -17.25
N SER A 547 12.21 29.11 -16.25
CA SER A 547 12.61 30.02 -15.18
C SER A 547 13.91 29.52 -14.52
N SER A 548 14.84 30.44 -14.24
CA SER A 548 16.17 30.09 -13.75
C SER A 548 16.12 29.15 -12.54
N GLY A 549 16.59 27.91 -12.70
CA GLY A 549 16.64 26.91 -11.64
C GLY A 549 15.39 26.04 -11.48
N ALA A 550 14.35 26.26 -12.28
CA ALA A 550 13.20 25.36 -12.32
C ALA A 550 13.56 24.01 -12.98
N ARG A 551 12.88 22.95 -12.53
CA ARG A 551 12.85 21.67 -13.25
C ARG A 551 11.62 21.67 -14.13
N ARG A 552 11.80 21.27 -15.38
CA ARG A 552 10.74 21.27 -16.38
C ARG A 552 10.17 19.88 -16.56
N PHE A 553 8.85 19.79 -16.56
CA PHE A 553 8.11 18.56 -16.75
C PHE A 553 7.08 18.70 -17.86
N ILE A 554 6.87 17.63 -18.62
CA ILE A 554 5.70 17.46 -19.46
C ILE A 554 4.76 16.52 -18.72
N VAL A 555 3.54 16.97 -18.50
CA VAL A 555 2.46 16.14 -17.97
C VAL A 555 1.45 15.92 -19.09
N MET A 556 1.29 14.67 -19.49
CA MET A 556 0.32 14.25 -20.49
C MET A 556 -0.84 13.57 -19.79
N GLN A 557 -2.06 14.07 -19.98
CA GLN A 557 -3.27 13.40 -19.53
C GLN A 557 -3.88 12.60 -20.68
N LEU A 558 -4.19 11.34 -20.41
CA LEU A 558 -4.76 10.39 -21.34
C LEU A 558 -6.24 10.18 -21.02
N GLU A 559 -7.08 10.28 -22.04
CA GLU A 559 -8.45 9.81 -22.00
C GLU A 559 -8.45 8.28 -22.13
N SER A 560 -8.84 7.61 -21.05
CA SER A 560 -9.08 6.17 -21.05
C SER A 560 -10.16 5.84 -22.09
N ILE A 561 -9.78 5.18 -23.17
CA ILE A 561 -10.77 4.50 -24.01
C ILE A 561 -11.20 3.25 -23.22
N ASP A 562 -12.49 3.15 -22.89
CA ASP A 562 -13.15 1.97 -22.30
C ASP A 562 -13.12 0.73 -23.23
N ALA A 563 -12.04 0.53 -23.99
CA ALA A 563 -11.85 -0.59 -24.87
C ALA A 563 -11.56 -1.83 -24.03
N ALA A 564 -12.63 -2.52 -23.63
CA ALA A 564 -12.60 -3.92 -23.24
C ALA A 564 -11.90 -4.73 -24.35
N GLY A 565 -10.58 -4.89 -24.24
CA GLY A 565 -9.74 -5.58 -25.23
C GLY A 565 -8.48 -4.84 -25.70
N ALA A 566 -8.07 -3.72 -25.08
CA ALA A 566 -6.78 -3.10 -25.42
C ALA A 566 -5.58 -4.06 -25.15
N PRO A 567 -4.53 -4.05 -26.00
CA PRO A 567 -3.35 -4.92 -25.86
C PRO A 567 -2.52 -4.68 -24.58
N GLN A 568 -1.48 -5.50 -24.40
CA GLN A 568 -0.44 -5.38 -23.36
C GLN A 568 0.24 -4.00 -23.36
N GLU A 569 0.89 -3.67 -22.24
CA GLU A 569 1.75 -2.49 -22.00
C GLU A 569 2.29 -1.86 -23.29
N ASP A 570 1.92 -0.60 -23.52
CA ASP A 570 2.40 0.20 -24.64
C ASP A 570 3.51 1.16 -24.16
N GLU A 571 4.31 1.66 -25.08
CA GLU A 571 5.36 2.65 -24.79
C GLU A 571 4.90 4.02 -25.29
N ALA A 572 5.24 5.08 -24.57
CA ALA A 572 5.20 6.43 -25.11
C ALA A 572 6.63 6.90 -25.30
N GLU A 573 6.92 7.37 -26.50
CA GLU A 573 8.21 7.91 -26.87
C GLU A 573 8.13 9.43 -26.96
N VAL A 574 8.93 10.12 -26.16
CA VAL A 574 9.12 11.57 -26.27
C VAL A 574 10.48 11.84 -26.86
N PHE A 575 10.50 12.23 -28.11
CA PHE A 575 11.67 12.78 -28.79
C PHE A 575 11.78 14.27 -28.48
N TYR A 576 13.00 14.75 -28.39
CA TYR A 576 13.25 16.18 -28.19
C TYR A 576 14.36 16.64 -29.14
N SER A 577 14.35 17.93 -29.48
CA SER A 577 15.41 18.52 -30.30
C SER A 577 15.72 19.96 -29.90
N VAL A 578 16.99 20.34 -30.03
CA VAL A 578 17.47 21.72 -29.91
C VAL A 578 17.28 22.52 -31.21
N THR A 579 17.10 21.83 -32.35
CA THR A 579 16.96 22.44 -33.68
C THR A 579 15.62 22.04 -34.30
N PRO A 580 14.81 23.00 -34.79
CA PRO A 580 13.54 22.67 -35.45
C PRO A 580 13.73 21.65 -36.58
N GLY A 581 12.97 20.54 -36.53
CA GLY A 581 12.90 19.55 -37.61
C GLY A 581 14.00 18.48 -37.64
N GLU A 582 14.94 18.49 -36.70
CA GLU A 582 15.98 17.44 -36.56
C GLU A 582 15.76 16.63 -35.28
N PHE A 583 14.86 15.64 -35.31
CA PHE A 583 14.73 14.66 -34.22
C PHE A 583 15.70 13.51 -34.47
N ASP A 584 16.75 13.44 -33.65
CA ASP A 584 17.68 12.31 -33.67
C ASP A 584 17.05 11.11 -32.95
N ALA A 585 17.19 9.92 -33.53
CA ALA A 585 16.77 8.68 -32.89
C ALA A 585 17.57 8.38 -31.60
N GLU A 586 18.71 9.04 -31.37
CA GLU A 586 19.44 8.95 -30.09
C GLU A 586 18.94 9.95 -29.03
N GLN A 587 18.08 10.92 -29.38
CA GLN A 587 17.57 11.97 -28.48
C GLN A 587 16.09 11.76 -28.15
N HIS A 588 15.82 10.71 -27.40
CA HIS A 588 14.46 10.37 -26.98
C HIS A 588 14.42 9.82 -25.55
N LEU A 589 13.27 10.03 -24.92
CA LEU A 589 12.88 9.46 -23.65
C LEU A 589 11.82 8.40 -23.95
N LEU A 590 12.18 7.14 -23.75
CA LEU A 590 11.24 6.01 -23.76
C LEU A 590 10.64 5.87 -22.38
N GLN A 591 9.31 5.85 -22.30
CA GLN A 591 8.61 5.62 -21.04
C GLN A 591 7.48 4.61 -21.24
N PRO A 592 7.48 3.48 -20.51
CA PRO A 592 6.37 2.55 -20.57
C PRO A 592 5.12 3.22 -20.00
N VAL A 593 4.02 3.14 -20.75
CA VAL A 593 2.70 3.63 -20.36
C VAL A 593 1.83 2.42 -20.06
N PRO A 594 1.54 2.14 -18.77
CA PRO A 594 0.59 1.09 -18.43
C PRO A 594 -0.74 1.37 -19.11
N ALA A 595 -1.40 0.34 -19.62
CA ALA A 595 -2.69 0.45 -20.29
C ALA A 595 -3.79 1.14 -19.45
N THR A 596 -3.59 1.24 -18.13
CA THR A 596 -4.52 1.90 -17.22
C THR A 596 -4.14 3.33 -16.87
N ALA A 597 -2.99 3.86 -17.29
CA ALA A 597 -2.52 5.18 -16.86
C ALA A 597 -3.38 6.31 -17.46
N SER A 598 -3.84 7.23 -16.60
CA SER A 598 -4.49 8.49 -17.00
C SER A 598 -3.50 9.64 -17.13
N THR A 599 -2.30 9.51 -16.56
CA THR A 599 -1.29 10.57 -16.51
C THR A 599 0.08 9.98 -16.83
N VAL A 600 0.87 10.65 -17.67
CA VAL A 600 2.27 10.30 -17.99
C VAL A 600 3.16 11.52 -17.73
N ILE A 601 4.35 11.30 -17.15
CA ILE A 601 5.22 12.38 -16.66
C ILE A 601 6.62 12.22 -17.23
N PHE A 602 7.03 13.19 -18.04
CA PHE A 602 8.39 13.29 -18.56
C PHE A 602 9.12 14.43 -17.88
N GLU A 603 10.31 14.15 -17.39
CA GLU A 603 11.20 15.17 -16.88
C GLU A 603 12.22 15.57 -17.96
N LEU A 604 12.34 16.88 -18.23
CA LEU A 604 13.23 17.43 -19.27
C LEU A 604 14.56 17.94 -18.70
N THR A 605 15.14 17.25 -17.72
CA THR A 605 16.34 17.77 -17.04
C THR A 605 17.59 17.71 -17.91
N GLY A 606 18.30 18.84 -17.96
CA GLY A 606 19.55 18.97 -18.72
C GLY A 606 19.35 19.09 -20.24
N LEU A 607 18.11 19.23 -20.70
CA LEU A 607 17.78 19.35 -22.11
C LEU A 607 17.57 20.83 -22.47
N GLU A 608 18.39 21.38 -23.36
CA GLU A 608 18.13 22.67 -24.05
C GLU A 608 17.08 22.49 -25.16
N ALA A 609 16.13 21.57 -24.96
CA ALA A 609 15.15 21.21 -25.96
C ALA A 609 14.27 22.43 -26.28
N THR A 610 14.25 22.81 -27.56
CA THR A 610 13.37 23.85 -28.07
C THR A 610 12.12 23.26 -28.71
N HIS A 611 12.16 21.99 -29.09
CA HIS A 611 11.04 21.28 -29.73
C HIS A 611 10.85 19.90 -29.09
N LEU A 612 9.61 19.46 -29.00
CA LEU A 612 9.24 18.12 -28.58
C LEU A 612 8.48 17.44 -29.70
N ARG A 613 8.71 16.13 -29.83
CA ARG A 613 7.90 15.25 -30.63
C ARG A 613 7.45 14.10 -29.76
N ILE A 614 6.15 13.96 -29.53
CA ILE A 614 5.62 12.83 -28.79
C ILE A 614 5.01 11.84 -29.77
N ASP A 615 5.52 10.62 -29.74
CA ASP A 615 5.02 9.49 -30.49
C ASP A 615 4.39 8.51 -29.49
N PRO A 616 3.05 8.49 -29.36
CA PRO A 616 2.37 7.45 -28.62
C PRO A 616 2.47 6.14 -29.43
N SER A 617 3.63 5.49 -29.36
CA SER A 617 3.95 4.27 -30.11
C SER A 617 3.19 3.08 -29.51
N GLY A 618 2.00 2.74 -30.04
CA GLY A 618 1.30 1.53 -29.60
C GLY A 618 -0.07 1.25 -30.24
N GLY A 619 -0.72 2.24 -30.86
CA GLY A 619 -2.05 2.01 -31.43
C GLY A 619 -3.13 1.74 -30.38
N ALA A 620 -2.88 2.13 -29.11
CA ALA A 620 -3.79 1.97 -27.97
C ALA A 620 -5.15 2.68 -28.14
N GLY A 621 -5.28 3.54 -29.15
CA GLY A 621 -6.41 4.45 -29.28
C GLY A 621 -6.45 5.53 -28.20
N ALA A 622 -5.58 5.50 -27.18
CA ALA A 622 -5.55 6.49 -26.11
C ALA A 622 -5.53 7.92 -26.70
N ARG A 623 -6.52 8.72 -26.31
CA ARG A 623 -6.63 10.11 -26.75
C ARG A 623 -5.84 10.96 -25.78
N VAL A 624 -4.99 11.84 -26.29
CA VAL A 624 -4.33 12.83 -25.44
C VAL A 624 -5.35 13.92 -25.14
N ALA A 625 -5.81 13.95 -23.90
CA ALA A 625 -6.82 14.88 -23.40
C ALA A 625 -6.20 16.25 -23.11
N SER A 626 -5.01 16.25 -22.50
CA SER A 626 -4.23 17.47 -22.28
C SER A 626 -2.73 17.18 -22.34
N LEU A 627 -1.96 18.20 -22.77
CA LEU A 627 -0.51 18.15 -22.77
C LEU A 627 0.02 19.44 -22.16
N ARG A 628 0.60 19.36 -20.97
CA ARG A 628 1.00 20.53 -20.19
C ARG A 628 2.49 20.57 -19.97
N LEU A 629 3.07 21.76 -20.16
CA LEU A 629 4.43 22.07 -19.74
C LEU A 629 4.39 22.74 -18.38
N LEU A 630 5.10 22.16 -17.41
CA LEU A 630 5.21 22.67 -16.04
C LEU A 630 6.66 23.07 -15.76
N ASP A 631 6.85 24.30 -15.28
CA ASP A 631 8.12 24.74 -14.71
C ASP A 631 7.99 24.74 -13.20
N LEU A 632 8.41 23.64 -12.57
CA LEU A 632 8.33 23.49 -11.13
C LEU A 632 9.53 24.19 -10.46
N PRO A 633 9.29 25.02 -9.44
CA PRO A 633 10.36 25.80 -8.80
C PRO A 633 11.44 24.88 -8.20
N PRO A 634 12.70 25.35 -8.08
CA PRO A 634 13.71 24.64 -7.31
C PRO A 634 13.17 24.38 -5.90
N THR A 635 13.32 23.15 -5.43
CA THR A 635 13.04 22.82 -4.05
C THR A 635 13.97 23.68 -3.19
N THR A 636 13.44 24.63 -2.44
CA THR A 636 14.25 25.45 -1.54
C THR A 636 14.86 24.54 -0.49
N LEU A 637 16.17 24.28 -0.59
CA LEU A 637 16.99 23.71 0.48
C LEU A 637 16.92 24.67 1.66
N GLN A 638 15.89 24.55 2.50
CA GLN A 638 16.05 24.95 3.88
C GLN A 638 16.99 23.93 4.47
N SER A 639 18.21 24.36 4.80
CA SER A 639 19.06 23.62 5.71
C SER A 639 18.32 23.55 7.06
N ALA A 640 17.38 22.61 7.19
CA ALA A 640 16.91 22.17 8.49
C ALA A 640 18.14 21.56 9.15
N GLY A 641 18.84 22.37 9.94
CA GLY A 641 20.09 21.95 10.56
C GLY A 641 19.85 20.65 11.33
N LYS A 642 20.64 19.61 11.02
CA LYS A 642 20.78 18.41 11.86
C LYS A 642 21.20 18.73 13.30
N GLU A 643 21.48 20.00 13.64
CA GLU A 643 22.01 20.44 14.95
C GLU A 643 21.01 20.37 16.13
N GLY A 644 19.87 19.68 16.03
CA GLY A 644 18.93 19.60 17.14
C GLY A 644 18.01 18.37 17.23
N ARG A 645 18.24 17.31 16.46
CA ARG A 645 17.52 16.02 16.65
C ARG A 645 18.25 15.12 17.63
#